data_AF-A0A932NR46-F1
#
_entry.id   AF-A0A932NR46-F1
#
_cell.length_a   1.000
_cell.length_b   1.000
_cell.length_c   1.000
_cell.angle_alpha   90.00
_cell.angle_beta   90.00
_cell.angle_gamma   90.00
#
_symmetry.space_group_name_H-M   'P 1'
#
loop_
_entity.id
_entity.type
_entity.pdbx_description
1 polymer ?
#
loop_
_entity_poly.entity_id
_entity_poly.type
_entity_poly.pdbx_seq_one_letter_code
_entity_poly.pdbx_strand_id
1 'polypeptide(L)'
;MKAERRWPTRLGALAAAWLVAFPPSALAQVVGAVRATPVVSAVPAPVGAAGVAPTAGASLASPRLSAGLTPTLPTPALTPGAAPAVRAAAAAPSALPAAFAAPTAAASKSLTPVSMREGLRSAVNAVAGDEQAGRERPGLAALGSDAEAPKSDASPGDSREQAEAFFSQKAGLNFSLFDAEAAEPDDIAEAEAARRKPPTRKGRKREAPAPVADPVYPARTLNFNGTELPSVAFRPDRPIEPLIIAAINASKTSIDISLYEFKNREILKALRAARDRGVKIRVVVDFGHTFPVKRDDSSYWPSRPLEMQSLIDEEGFDVTLLRGGEKWGIAHNKFAVFDGSLALFGSYNWSYSSENNHFENLVFTDDKKRIAGLQAYWDWMRAMSVPFAQAREHVWPQTIPGRPPQDLAPSIDFNGVVLPSWAFSPDKLAEETIIRALGAARKTIDISMFTLTSPAMVRAIKAAKDRGVKVRMIVDRSQAPEDFMKPFVDWLAYHKIPIKTLAGPNPDGPKILEKAHNKLAILDGKLVLTGSTNWTVSAVVTNFDGLYLLDDAKDAASFAAYFDDMFKSRLAERHIPPASEPTLPNEEQALESIRGVPQPLPPGPQWGPLPEARTLNFNGETLPSSAVRPVHPVQQLLIKAIDASAESIELALYEFNLQEVVEALRRAKARGVKVRAIVEYYQAFPKGNRHNGEVRVRNPQIQALFDEFDTTVLRGTRLPGIMHNKIAIFDGKLIEYGSYNWAYTAEYHHFEHIQFADESERVAFYRKAWDFMRTYSQPLDKAEEHDWAGERPAGAPVDEDLAIDLNGTKLPRQAFSPAGLIEENIVKAIAAAKVSVEVAMFSFYSVRIAQELLAAKERGVEVRLVLDRMQSKLMKLDDWFSYHGFDVRILAGPNPYENVYFEKTHNKFVIIDGKMLGAGSFNYTANAEKNSYENVSFTLDEADVAFFRAYFKMLFDAGWKPYVPKRPPEGLPTAEEFFSGERLQAMGWAPDDAG
;
A
#
# COMPACT_ATOMS: atom_id res chain seq x y z
N MET A 1 -12.91 56.01 51.45
CA MET A 1 -13.01 54.99 52.52
C MET A 1 -13.31 53.66 51.85
N LYS A 2 -12.26 52.86 51.53
CA LYS A 2 -11.78 51.62 52.21
C LYS A 2 -12.80 50.45 52.09
N ALA A 3 -12.49 49.22 51.65
CA ALA A 3 -11.24 48.43 51.58
C ALA A 3 -11.44 47.26 50.56
N GLU A 4 -10.55 46.97 49.57
CA GLU A 4 -9.26 46.24 49.58
C GLU A 4 -9.39 44.69 49.62
N ARG A 5 -8.74 43.84 48.81
CA ARG A 5 -7.41 43.78 48.11
C ARG A 5 -7.43 42.62 47.08
N ARG A 6 -6.59 42.46 46.03
CA ARG A 6 -5.64 43.25 45.23
C ARG A 6 -5.20 42.37 44.02
N TRP A 7 -4.90 43.00 42.88
CA TRP A 7 -4.23 42.45 41.68
C TRP A 7 -2.68 42.37 41.86
N PRO A 8 -1.87 42.01 40.83
CA PRO A 8 -1.51 42.98 39.78
C PRO A 8 -1.45 42.47 38.33
N THR A 9 -1.78 43.41 37.45
CA THR A 9 -1.51 43.55 36.01
C THR A 9 -0.09 44.07 35.74
N ARG A 10 0.38 43.90 34.49
CA ARG A 10 1.05 44.98 33.74
C ARG A 10 0.56 45.05 32.29
N LEU A 11 -0.21 46.12 32.02
CA LEU A 11 -0.40 46.84 30.74
C LEU A 11 0.95 47.49 30.33
N GLY A 12 1.23 48.02 29.14
CA GLY A 12 0.43 48.42 27.99
C GLY A 12 0.97 49.77 27.44
N ALA A 13 1.07 49.87 26.12
CA ALA A 13 1.03 51.07 25.26
C ALA A 13 2.09 52.20 25.34
N LEU A 14 2.54 52.60 24.14
CA LEU A 14 2.86 53.98 23.77
C LEU A 14 2.14 54.30 22.44
N ALA A 15 1.45 55.44 22.41
CA ALA A 15 0.55 55.96 21.38
C ALA A 15 1.31 56.86 20.36
N ALA A 16 0.96 56.83 19.06
CA ALA A 16 0.14 57.79 18.30
C ALA A 16 0.85 59.01 17.65
N ALA A 17 0.66 59.16 16.33
CA ALA A 17 0.54 60.42 15.56
C ALA A 17 -0.09 60.06 14.18
N TRP A 18 -1.38 60.30 13.94
CA TRP A 18 -2.00 61.48 13.27
C TRP A 18 -1.46 61.84 11.87
N LEU A 19 -2.25 61.57 10.82
CA LEU A 19 -2.91 62.61 9.99
C LEU A 19 -3.88 62.03 8.94
N VAL A 20 -5.00 62.74 8.77
CA VAL A 20 -6.14 62.53 7.88
C VAL A 20 -5.99 63.43 6.65
N ALA A 21 -6.35 62.97 5.44
CA ALA A 21 -6.92 63.82 4.37
C ALA A 21 -7.66 63.01 3.28
N PHE A 22 -8.87 63.49 2.96
CA PHE A 22 -9.94 63.14 1.99
C PHE A 22 -9.54 62.98 0.49
N PRO A 23 -10.47 62.83 -0.51
CA PRO A 23 -11.68 61.99 -0.72
C PRO A 23 -11.73 61.29 -2.13
N PRO A 24 -12.81 60.56 -2.50
CA PRO A 24 -13.01 59.98 -3.84
C PRO A 24 -13.80 60.91 -4.80
N SER A 25 -13.49 60.87 -6.11
CA SER A 25 -14.41 60.96 -7.27
C SER A 25 -13.72 61.47 -8.55
N ALA A 26 -13.94 60.78 -9.67
CA ALA A 26 -14.19 61.39 -10.99
C ALA A 26 -14.74 60.34 -11.96
N LEU A 27 -15.92 60.65 -12.51
CA LEU A 27 -16.68 59.88 -13.49
C LEU A 27 -16.31 60.35 -14.92
N ALA A 28 -16.28 59.40 -15.85
CA ALA A 28 -16.94 59.44 -17.17
C ALA A 28 -16.32 60.17 -18.40
N GLN A 29 -16.39 59.39 -19.51
CA GLN A 29 -16.73 59.73 -20.90
C GLN A 29 -15.68 60.21 -21.90
N VAL A 30 -15.45 59.37 -22.92
CA VAL A 30 -15.56 59.75 -24.35
C VAL A 30 -16.33 58.66 -25.10
N VAL A 31 -17.27 59.11 -25.93
CA VAL A 31 -18.23 58.38 -26.77
C VAL A 31 -17.80 58.42 -28.24
N GLY A 32 -18.11 57.36 -29.00
CA GLY A 32 -18.30 57.36 -30.45
C GLY A 32 -18.81 55.98 -30.91
N ALA A 33 -20.12 55.74 -31.04
CA ALA A 33 -20.97 55.91 -32.25
C ALA A 33 -20.58 54.91 -33.37
N VAL A 34 -21.41 54.07 -34.00
CA VAL A 34 -22.74 54.25 -34.63
C VAL A 34 -23.41 52.87 -34.89
N ARG A 35 -24.75 52.86 -34.99
CA ARG A 35 -25.70 51.79 -35.39
C ARG A 35 -25.43 51.12 -36.76
N ALA A 36 -25.83 49.84 -36.93
CA ALA A 36 -26.80 49.35 -37.95
C ALA A 36 -26.74 47.81 -38.16
N THR A 37 -27.89 47.14 -38.13
CA THR A 37 -28.21 45.80 -38.71
C THR A 37 -28.57 45.93 -40.20
N PRO A 38 -28.95 44.86 -40.96
CA PRO A 38 -28.49 43.45 -41.12
C PRO A 38 -28.15 43.10 -42.61
N VAL A 39 -27.88 41.82 -42.98
CA VAL A 39 -28.35 41.09 -44.21
C VAL A 39 -27.58 39.77 -44.48
N VAL A 40 -28.34 38.65 -44.43
CA VAL A 40 -28.47 37.44 -45.31
C VAL A 40 -27.34 36.97 -46.25
N SER A 41 -26.98 35.66 -46.19
CA SER A 41 -27.18 34.60 -47.23
C SER A 41 -26.59 33.25 -46.73
N ALA A 42 -27.36 32.16 -46.57
CA ALA A 42 -27.82 31.15 -47.56
C ALA A 42 -26.86 29.95 -47.76
N VAL A 43 -27.17 28.81 -47.09
CA VAL A 43 -27.51 27.45 -47.62
C VAL A 43 -26.69 26.94 -48.84
N PRO A 44 -26.19 25.67 -48.90
CA PRO A 44 -27.07 24.50 -48.83
C PRO A 44 -26.58 23.18 -48.19
N ALA A 45 -27.59 22.41 -47.78
CA ALA A 45 -27.56 20.95 -47.58
C ALA A 45 -27.60 20.19 -48.92
N PRO A 46 -27.45 18.85 -48.90
CA PRO A 46 -28.54 18.02 -49.41
C PRO A 46 -28.87 16.85 -48.45
N VAL A 47 -30.15 16.69 -48.05
CA VAL A 47 -31.22 15.86 -48.65
C VAL A 47 -31.09 14.38 -48.25
N GLY A 48 -32.03 13.94 -47.40
CA GLY A 48 -32.31 12.53 -47.15
C GLY A 48 -33.36 11.95 -48.09
N ALA A 49 -33.54 10.63 -48.01
CA ALA A 49 -34.70 9.91 -48.51
C ALA A 49 -35.01 8.71 -47.58
N ALA A 50 -36.28 8.31 -47.59
CA ALA A 50 -36.98 7.64 -46.50
C ALA A 50 -36.92 6.10 -46.52
N GLY A 51 -36.93 5.54 -45.30
CA GLY A 51 -37.77 4.44 -44.79
C GLY A 51 -38.11 3.21 -45.62
N VAL A 52 -37.73 2.03 -45.11
CA VAL A 52 -38.54 0.78 -45.08
C VAL A 52 -38.02 -0.09 -43.90
N ALA A 53 -38.92 -0.73 -43.15
CA ALA A 53 -38.65 -1.90 -42.29
C ALA A 53 -39.49 -3.10 -42.83
N PRO A 54 -39.35 -4.34 -42.34
CA PRO A 54 -38.17 -5.16 -42.02
C PRO A 54 -38.18 -6.51 -42.79
N THR A 55 -37.06 -7.21 -42.97
CA THR A 55 -37.06 -8.66 -43.26
C THR A 55 -35.80 -9.37 -42.78
N ALA A 56 -36.01 -10.59 -42.30
CA ALA A 56 -35.04 -11.53 -41.72
C ALA A 56 -34.07 -12.17 -42.72
N GLY A 57 -32.96 -12.70 -42.20
CA GLY A 57 -32.37 -13.96 -42.69
C GLY A 57 -30.91 -13.91 -43.16
N ALA A 58 -30.13 -14.81 -42.55
CA ALA A 58 -28.94 -15.51 -43.07
C ALA A 58 -27.55 -14.82 -43.06
N SER A 59 -26.71 -15.26 -42.10
CA SER A 59 -25.54 -16.12 -42.34
C SER A 59 -24.53 -15.68 -43.42
N LEU A 60 -23.32 -15.23 -43.01
CA LEU A 60 -22.01 -15.91 -43.21
C LEU A 60 -20.82 -14.93 -43.12
N ALA A 61 -19.70 -15.54 -42.70
CA ALA A 61 -18.31 -15.22 -43.04
C ALA A 61 -17.57 -14.11 -42.28
N SER A 62 -16.61 -14.58 -41.47
CA SER A 62 -15.38 -13.89 -41.09
C SER A 62 -14.65 -13.29 -42.30
N PRO A 63 -13.87 -12.22 -42.07
CA PRO A 63 -12.63 -12.03 -42.81
C PRO A 63 -11.43 -11.96 -41.87
N ARG A 64 -10.42 -12.76 -42.20
CA ARG A 64 -9.01 -12.51 -41.86
C ARG A 64 -8.58 -11.21 -42.54
N LEU A 65 -7.84 -10.36 -41.84
CA LEU A 65 -6.95 -9.38 -42.47
C LEU A 65 -5.58 -9.41 -41.80
N SER A 66 -4.59 -9.56 -42.66
CA SER A 66 -3.16 -9.60 -42.44
C SER A 66 -2.54 -8.19 -42.45
N ALA A 67 -1.48 -8.06 -41.65
CA ALA A 67 -0.24 -7.32 -41.88
C ALA A 67 -0.26 -5.79 -42.17
N GLY A 68 0.54 -5.09 -41.36
CA GLY A 68 1.51 -4.11 -41.86
C GLY A 68 1.23 -2.65 -41.50
N LEU A 69 1.79 -2.17 -40.39
CA LEU A 69 2.04 -0.74 -40.18
C LEU A 69 3.38 -0.54 -39.45
N THR A 70 4.39 -0.16 -40.22
CA THR A 70 5.61 0.52 -39.78
C THR A 70 5.31 2.01 -39.63
N PRO A 71 5.74 2.70 -38.54
CA PRO A 71 5.74 4.14 -38.50
C PRO A 71 7.09 4.70 -38.96
N THR A 72 7.06 5.54 -39.98
CA THR A 72 8.16 6.39 -40.44
C THR A 72 8.28 7.62 -39.54
N LEU A 73 9.50 7.93 -39.08
CA LEU A 73 9.83 9.15 -38.33
C LEU A 73 10.23 10.28 -39.30
N PRO A 74 9.85 11.54 -39.05
CA PRO A 74 10.32 12.68 -39.83
C PRO A 74 11.67 13.20 -39.32
N THR A 75 12.63 13.34 -40.24
CA THR A 75 13.90 14.06 -40.08
C THR A 75 13.68 15.57 -40.24
N PRO A 76 14.43 16.43 -39.53
CA PRO A 76 14.74 17.75 -40.05
C PRO A 76 16.24 17.92 -40.33
N ALA A 77 16.50 18.51 -41.49
CA ALA A 77 17.81 18.76 -42.07
C ALA A 77 18.55 19.95 -41.42
N LEU A 78 19.88 19.85 -41.48
CA LEU A 78 20.88 20.86 -41.14
C LEU A 78 20.87 22.06 -42.11
N THR A 79 21.22 23.24 -41.62
CA THR A 79 22.14 24.18 -42.30
C THR A 79 22.80 25.14 -41.30
N PRO A 80 24.06 25.58 -41.53
CA PRO A 80 24.91 26.22 -40.52
C PRO A 80 24.92 27.75 -40.59
N GLY A 81 25.06 28.42 -39.44
CA GLY A 81 25.24 29.87 -39.33
C GLY A 81 26.39 30.21 -38.40
N ALA A 82 27.30 31.06 -38.88
CA ALA A 82 28.61 31.38 -38.31
C ALA A 82 28.58 32.24 -37.03
N ALA A 83 29.68 32.14 -36.27
CA ALA A 83 30.02 32.92 -35.06
C ALA A 83 30.25 34.42 -35.35
N PRO A 84 30.39 35.26 -34.28
CA PRO A 84 31.76 35.61 -33.91
C PRO A 84 32.06 35.65 -32.40
N ALA A 85 33.36 35.58 -32.14
CA ALA A 85 34.05 35.48 -30.85
C ALA A 85 34.13 36.79 -30.04
N VAL A 86 34.30 36.65 -28.72
CA VAL A 86 35.05 37.62 -27.88
C VAL A 86 35.96 36.87 -26.89
N ARG A 87 37.20 37.36 -26.81
CA ARG A 87 38.37 36.85 -26.07
C ARG A 87 38.33 37.14 -24.56
N ALA A 88 38.84 36.17 -23.81
CA ALA A 88 39.86 36.19 -22.75
C ALA A 88 39.93 37.34 -21.72
N ALA A 89 40.01 36.96 -20.43
CA ALA A 89 41.07 37.43 -19.53
C ALA A 89 41.27 36.43 -18.36
N ALA A 90 42.51 36.04 -18.15
CA ALA A 90 43.00 35.27 -17.01
C ALA A 90 43.59 36.23 -15.95
N ALA A 91 43.48 35.90 -14.66
CA ALA A 91 44.41 36.32 -13.62
C ALA A 91 44.30 35.40 -12.40
N ALA A 92 45.44 34.88 -11.95
CA ALA A 92 45.65 34.13 -10.72
C ALA A 92 46.24 35.07 -9.62
N PRO A 93 46.79 34.57 -8.50
CA PRO A 93 46.15 34.49 -7.19
C PRO A 93 46.79 35.44 -6.15
N SER A 94 46.16 35.65 -4.98
CA SER A 94 46.81 36.38 -3.87
C SER A 94 46.61 35.71 -2.51
N ALA A 95 47.76 35.58 -1.85
CA ALA A 95 48.11 35.03 -0.55
C ALA A 95 47.26 35.43 0.67
N LEU A 96 47.36 34.54 1.67
CA LEU A 96 47.11 34.72 3.12
C LEU A 96 47.79 35.97 3.71
N PRO A 97 47.30 36.42 4.88
CA PRO A 97 48.22 36.55 6.00
C PRO A 97 47.69 35.95 7.32
N ALA A 98 48.66 35.67 8.20
CA ALA A 98 48.55 34.94 9.44
C ALA A 98 48.23 35.84 10.67
N ALA A 99 47.71 35.15 11.69
CA ALA A 99 47.95 35.28 13.14
C ALA A 99 47.56 36.56 13.90
N PHE A 100 46.76 36.38 14.98
CA PHE A 100 47.10 36.89 16.31
C PHE A 100 46.60 35.98 17.44
N ALA A 101 47.35 36.05 18.54
CA ALA A 101 47.53 35.09 19.64
C ALA A 101 46.34 34.87 20.61
N ALA A 102 46.44 33.73 21.29
CA ALA A 102 45.65 33.26 22.43
C ALA A 102 45.96 34.01 23.75
N PRO A 103 45.15 33.77 24.82
CA PRO A 103 45.61 33.68 26.18
C PRO A 103 45.65 32.23 26.69
N THR A 104 46.62 32.00 27.58
CA THR A 104 47.19 30.75 28.06
C THR A 104 46.49 30.11 29.27
N ALA A 105 46.66 28.78 29.34
CA ALA A 105 46.91 27.95 30.53
C ALA A 105 45.76 27.54 31.47
N ALA A 106 45.38 26.27 31.34
CA ALA A 106 45.35 25.33 32.47
C ALA A 106 45.77 23.95 31.96
N ALA A 107 46.85 23.40 32.51
CA ALA A 107 47.38 22.10 32.16
C ALA A 107 46.46 20.98 32.66
N SER A 108 46.06 20.05 31.78
CA SER A 108 45.70 18.69 32.20
C SER A 108 46.45 17.68 31.34
N LYS A 109 47.10 16.75 32.03
CA LYS A 109 47.98 15.71 31.49
C LYS A 109 47.33 14.94 30.33
N SER A 110 48.11 14.69 29.28
CA SER A 110 47.78 13.75 28.22
C SER A 110 47.57 12.35 28.79
N LEU A 111 46.39 11.77 28.62
CA LEU A 111 46.16 10.33 28.76
C LEU A 111 46.17 9.73 27.36
N THR A 112 47.14 8.85 27.11
CA THR A 112 47.15 7.92 25.98
C THR A 112 45.87 7.06 26.00
N PRO A 113 45.32 6.66 24.83
CA PRO A 113 44.14 5.80 24.80
C PRO A 113 44.49 4.43 25.38
N VAL A 114 43.86 4.08 26.48
CA VAL A 114 43.99 2.76 27.11
C VAL A 114 43.24 1.74 26.27
N SER A 115 43.86 0.60 25.95
CA SER A 115 43.22 -0.44 25.15
C SER A 115 41.98 -0.99 25.86
N MET A 116 40.97 -1.45 25.11
CA MET A 116 39.70 -1.97 25.68
C MET A 116 39.94 -3.09 26.72
N ARG A 117 41.02 -3.89 26.54
CA ARG A 117 41.45 -4.92 27.51
C ARG A 117 41.99 -4.32 28.81
N GLU A 118 42.79 -3.27 28.75
CA GLU A 118 43.30 -2.59 29.96
C GLU A 118 42.19 -1.81 30.68
N GLY A 119 41.24 -1.25 29.92
CA GLY A 119 40.04 -0.63 30.47
C GLY A 119 39.15 -1.62 31.24
N LEU A 120 39.01 -2.85 30.73
CA LEU A 120 38.30 -3.94 31.43
C LEU A 120 39.07 -4.41 32.67
N ARG A 121 40.40 -4.57 32.55
CA ARG A 121 41.26 -5.03 33.65
C ARG A 121 41.28 -4.04 34.83
N SER A 122 41.33 -2.75 34.55
CA SER A 122 41.19 -1.67 35.55
C SER A 122 39.81 -1.71 36.24
N ALA A 123 38.72 -1.98 35.51
CA ALA A 123 37.38 -2.10 36.08
C ALA A 123 37.23 -3.33 37.01
N VAL A 124 37.73 -4.48 36.59
CA VAL A 124 37.69 -5.72 37.38
C VAL A 124 38.53 -5.57 38.66
N ASN A 125 39.73 -5.00 38.55
CA ASN A 125 40.59 -4.76 39.70
C ASN A 125 39.98 -3.76 40.69
N ALA A 126 39.30 -2.70 40.20
CA ALA A 126 38.61 -1.73 41.05
C ALA A 126 37.46 -2.36 41.85
N VAL A 127 36.73 -3.33 41.27
CA VAL A 127 35.67 -4.08 41.97
C VAL A 127 36.25 -5.13 42.93
N ALA A 128 37.39 -5.74 42.58
CA ALA A 128 38.10 -6.71 43.40
C ALA A 128 38.89 -6.10 44.58
N GLY A 129 38.77 -4.78 44.81
CA GLY A 129 39.36 -4.09 45.96
C GLY A 129 40.80 -3.60 45.75
N ASP A 130 41.31 -3.54 44.52
CA ASP A 130 42.62 -2.96 44.23
C ASP A 130 42.63 -1.44 44.50
N GLU A 131 43.52 -1.01 45.39
CA GLU A 131 43.54 0.36 45.90
C GLU A 131 43.89 1.41 44.84
N GLN A 132 44.69 1.04 43.83
CA GLN A 132 45.11 1.97 42.79
C GLN A 132 44.04 2.10 41.71
N ALA A 133 43.48 0.98 41.24
CA ALA A 133 42.38 0.96 40.28
C ALA A 133 41.09 1.55 40.87
N GLY A 134 40.86 1.34 42.17
CA GLY A 134 39.73 1.91 42.91
C GLY A 134 39.78 3.44 43.04
N ARG A 135 40.98 4.03 43.11
CA ARG A 135 41.16 5.50 43.06
C ARG A 135 40.90 6.08 41.68
N GLU A 136 41.21 5.34 40.62
CA GLU A 136 40.94 5.75 39.24
C GLU A 136 39.45 5.60 38.85
N ARG A 137 38.74 4.65 39.47
CA ARG A 137 37.31 4.36 39.22
C ARG A 137 36.50 4.26 40.51
N PRO A 138 36.33 5.38 41.25
CA PRO A 138 35.74 5.37 42.59
C PRO A 138 34.29 4.89 42.66
N GLY A 139 33.53 5.00 41.56
CA GLY A 139 32.16 4.47 41.48
C GLY A 139 32.08 2.93 41.47
N LEU A 140 33.14 2.25 41.04
CA LEU A 140 33.22 0.78 41.01
C LEU A 140 33.80 0.22 42.32
N ALA A 141 34.72 0.95 42.97
CA ALA A 141 35.27 0.57 44.27
C ALA A 141 34.23 0.55 45.41
N ALA A 142 33.13 1.30 45.25
CA ALA A 142 32.02 1.33 46.21
C ALA A 142 31.16 0.04 46.20
N LEU A 143 31.38 -0.88 45.26
CA LEU A 143 30.54 -2.07 45.08
C LEU A 143 30.87 -3.23 46.02
N GLY A 144 32.04 -3.23 46.69
CA GLY A 144 32.44 -4.19 47.73
C GLY A 144 32.67 -5.62 47.24
N SER A 145 33.64 -6.33 47.82
CA SER A 145 34.16 -7.63 47.34
C SER A 145 33.29 -8.86 47.63
N ASP A 146 32.06 -8.72 48.12
CA ASP A 146 31.29 -9.87 48.61
C ASP A 146 30.26 -10.37 47.57
N ALA A 147 30.76 -10.83 46.43
CA ALA A 147 30.01 -11.67 45.49
C ALA A 147 30.94 -12.71 44.86
N GLU A 148 30.76 -13.99 45.19
CA GLU A 148 31.48 -15.09 44.53
C GLU A 148 31.07 -15.18 43.05
N ALA A 149 32.06 -15.37 42.18
CA ALA A 149 31.85 -15.62 40.75
C ALA A 149 31.27 -17.04 40.53
N PRO A 150 30.38 -17.24 39.54
CA PRO A 150 29.83 -18.56 39.24
C PRO A 150 30.91 -19.51 38.69
N LYS A 151 30.86 -20.77 39.11
CA LYS A 151 31.82 -21.82 38.71
C LYS A 151 31.55 -22.30 37.27
N SER A 152 32.63 -22.64 36.56
CA SER A 152 32.72 -22.77 35.11
C SER A 152 32.18 -24.10 34.52
N ASP A 153 31.24 -24.76 35.16
CA ASP A 153 30.85 -26.13 34.82
C ASP A 153 29.33 -26.43 34.89
N ALA A 154 28.47 -25.41 34.88
CA ALA A 154 27.02 -25.57 34.80
C ALA A 154 26.46 -25.50 33.36
N SER A 155 25.28 -26.10 33.13
CA SER A 155 24.64 -26.14 31.82
C SER A 155 24.18 -24.74 31.33
N PRO A 156 23.92 -24.54 30.01
CA PRO A 156 23.54 -23.24 29.48
C PRO A 156 22.26 -22.63 30.09
N GLY A 157 21.35 -23.46 30.61
CA GLY A 157 20.15 -23.00 31.31
C GLY A 157 20.45 -22.43 32.69
N ASP A 158 21.29 -23.12 33.48
CA ASP A 158 21.64 -22.73 34.86
C ASP A 158 22.50 -21.46 34.91
N SER A 159 23.31 -21.22 33.87
CA SER A 159 24.17 -20.03 33.75
C SER A 159 23.38 -18.74 33.54
N ARG A 160 22.20 -18.84 32.90
CA ARG A 160 21.32 -17.71 32.63
C ARG A 160 20.51 -17.32 33.86
N GLU A 161 20.01 -18.31 34.60
CA GLU A 161 19.22 -18.12 35.81
C GLU A 161 20.07 -17.55 36.97
N GLN A 162 21.33 -17.98 37.09
CA GLN A 162 22.28 -17.42 38.07
C GLN A 162 22.74 -15.99 37.70
N ALA A 163 22.84 -15.66 36.40
CA ALA A 163 23.13 -14.30 35.95
C ALA A 163 21.92 -13.36 36.15
N GLU A 164 20.70 -13.83 35.90
CA GLU A 164 19.47 -13.08 36.12
C GLU A 164 19.21 -12.86 37.62
N ALA A 165 19.54 -13.80 38.50
CA ALA A 165 19.50 -13.62 39.96
C ALA A 165 20.53 -12.57 40.45
N PHE A 166 21.73 -12.55 39.87
CA PHE A 166 22.77 -11.56 40.20
C PHE A 166 22.35 -10.11 39.87
N PHE A 167 21.65 -9.89 38.76
CA PHE A 167 21.16 -8.56 38.38
C PHE A 167 19.81 -8.19 39.03
N SER A 168 18.94 -9.16 39.29
CA SER A 168 17.62 -8.90 39.87
C SER A 168 17.68 -8.53 41.36
N GLN A 169 18.66 -9.06 42.12
CA GLN A 169 18.80 -8.75 43.54
C GLN A 169 19.34 -7.34 43.81
N LYS A 170 19.96 -6.66 42.84
CA LYS A 170 20.44 -5.27 42.96
C LYS A 170 19.57 -4.21 42.28
N ALA A 171 18.56 -4.60 41.49
CA ALA A 171 17.65 -3.66 40.80
C ALA A 171 16.33 -3.38 41.54
N GLY A 172 16.04 -4.04 42.66
CA GLY A 172 14.87 -3.73 43.50
C GLY A 172 13.50 -3.95 42.83
N LEU A 173 13.43 -4.84 41.84
CA LEU A 173 12.18 -5.19 41.16
C LEU A 173 11.73 -6.59 41.62
N ASN A 174 10.72 -6.63 42.49
CA ASN A 174 10.09 -7.88 42.94
C ASN A 174 9.02 -8.32 41.93
N PHE A 175 9.31 -9.34 41.11
CA PHE A 175 8.36 -10.37 40.66
C PHE A 175 9.15 -11.51 40.01
N SER A 176 9.13 -12.70 40.62
CA SER A 176 9.60 -13.95 40.00
C SER A 176 8.38 -14.79 39.61
N LEU A 177 8.42 -15.34 38.39
CA LEU A 177 7.42 -16.19 37.77
C LEU A 177 8.02 -17.60 37.66
N PHE A 178 7.41 -18.54 38.39
CA PHE A 178 7.54 -20.01 38.30
C PHE A 178 8.76 -20.67 38.95
N ASP A 179 8.51 -21.35 40.07
CA ASP A 179 9.30 -22.48 40.58
C ASP A 179 8.32 -23.61 40.93
N ALA A 180 8.34 -24.66 40.11
CA ALA A 180 7.91 -26.04 40.37
C ALA A 180 8.41 -26.83 39.14
N GLU A 181 9.15 -27.93 39.21
CA GLU A 181 9.07 -29.11 40.07
C GLU A 181 10.40 -29.89 40.02
N ALA A 182 10.69 -30.74 41.02
CA ALA A 182 10.89 -32.18 40.82
C ALA A 182 11.32 -32.90 42.14
N ALA A 183 10.51 -33.85 42.60
CA ALA A 183 10.95 -35.10 43.25
C ALA A 183 9.78 -36.10 43.35
N GLU A 184 10.02 -37.34 42.94
CA GLU A 184 9.19 -38.56 43.10
C GLU A 184 9.93 -39.55 44.03
N PRO A 185 9.37 -40.69 44.48
CA PRO A 185 7.98 -41.09 44.79
C PRO A 185 7.86 -41.68 46.22
N ASP A 186 6.69 -42.19 46.58
CA ASP A 186 6.32 -42.91 47.82
C ASP A 186 6.04 -42.06 49.06
N ASP A 187 4.78 -41.63 49.19
CA ASP A 187 3.98 -41.75 50.43
C ASP A 187 2.53 -41.31 50.15
N ILE A 188 1.83 -42.14 49.38
CA ILE A 188 0.36 -42.09 49.22
C ILE A 188 -0.25 -42.87 50.38
N ALA A 189 -0.82 -42.19 51.39
CA ALA A 189 -1.95 -42.74 52.18
C ALA A 189 -2.61 -41.80 53.21
N GLU A 190 -1.98 -40.73 53.73
CA GLU A 190 -2.47 -40.14 55.00
C GLU A 190 -2.84 -38.64 55.01
N ALA A 191 -3.11 -38.03 53.86
CA ALA A 191 -3.44 -36.59 53.78
C ALA A 191 -4.90 -36.24 53.40
N GLU A 192 -5.84 -37.18 53.41
CA GLU A 192 -7.26 -36.90 53.07
C GLU A 192 -8.19 -36.49 54.24
N ALA A 193 -7.73 -36.44 55.50
CA ALA A 193 -8.69 -36.33 56.63
C ALA A 193 -8.68 -35.05 57.49
N ALA A 194 -7.80 -34.05 57.31
CA ALA A 194 -7.78 -32.92 58.26
C ALA A 194 -7.30 -31.59 57.69
N ARG A 195 -8.23 -30.75 57.19
CA ARG A 195 -8.17 -29.27 57.33
C ARG A 195 -9.47 -28.60 56.86
N ARG A 196 -10.33 -28.30 57.84
CA ARG A 196 -11.24 -27.14 57.78
C ARG A 196 -10.72 -26.07 58.74
N LYS A 197 -10.56 -24.82 58.26
CA LYS A 197 -10.61 -23.59 59.05
C LYS A 197 -11.30 -22.46 58.25
N PRO A 198 -11.83 -21.42 58.92
CA PRO A 198 -13.10 -20.77 58.58
C PRO A 198 -12.87 -19.31 58.06
N PRO A 199 -13.90 -18.45 57.84
CA PRO A 199 -14.07 -17.74 56.58
C PRO A 199 -13.59 -16.27 56.63
N THR A 200 -13.03 -15.81 55.51
CA THR A 200 -12.84 -14.37 55.21
C THR A 200 -13.73 -13.92 54.06
N ARG A 201 -14.18 -12.67 54.17
CA ARG A 201 -15.33 -12.05 53.48
C ARG A 201 -15.11 -11.97 51.95
N LYS A 202 -16.04 -12.53 51.17
CA LYS A 202 -16.07 -12.54 49.70
C LYS A 202 -16.07 -11.12 49.10
N GLY A 203 -14.93 -10.68 48.59
CA GLY A 203 -14.88 -9.76 47.45
C GLY A 203 -15.02 -10.58 46.17
N ARG A 204 -16.19 -10.52 45.51
CA ARG A 204 -16.42 -11.17 44.20
C ARG A 204 -15.46 -10.56 43.16
N LYS A 205 -14.35 -11.24 42.85
CA LYS A 205 -13.74 -11.10 41.52
C LYS A 205 -14.80 -11.55 40.51
N ARG A 206 -15.15 -10.65 39.58
CA ARG A 206 -15.97 -11.00 38.41
C ARG A 206 -15.08 -11.87 37.53
N GLU A 207 -15.40 -13.17 37.45
CA GLU A 207 -14.94 -14.02 36.35
C GLU A 207 -15.27 -13.32 35.02
N ALA A 208 -14.37 -13.41 34.05
CA ALA A 208 -14.73 -13.16 32.67
C ALA A 208 -15.91 -14.10 32.35
N PRO A 209 -17.06 -13.59 31.88
CA PRO A 209 -18.18 -14.45 31.57
C PRO A 209 -17.72 -15.49 30.55
N ALA A 210 -18.18 -16.74 30.71
CA ALA A 210 -18.09 -17.75 29.66
C ALA A 210 -18.52 -17.13 28.31
N PRO A 211 -17.92 -17.54 27.17
CA PRO A 211 -18.39 -17.10 25.87
C PRO A 211 -19.90 -17.36 25.81
N VAL A 212 -20.66 -16.27 25.67
CA VAL A 212 -22.09 -16.36 25.43
C VAL A 212 -22.21 -17.07 24.09
N ALA A 213 -22.99 -18.15 24.02
CA ALA A 213 -23.28 -18.77 22.73
C ALA A 213 -23.72 -17.69 21.74
N ASP A 214 -23.18 -17.69 20.52
CA ASP A 214 -23.50 -16.67 19.54
C ASP A 214 -25.02 -16.55 19.39
N PRO A 215 -25.58 -15.34 19.43
CA PRO A 215 -27.01 -15.13 19.43
C PRO A 215 -27.61 -15.61 18.10
N VAL A 216 -28.22 -16.80 18.09
CA VAL A 216 -28.88 -17.33 16.89
C VAL A 216 -30.13 -16.50 16.59
N TYR A 217 -30.04 -15.61 15.61
CA TYR A 217 -31.19 -14.84 15.15
C TYR A 217 -32.11 -15.69 14.24
N PRO A 218 -33.44 -15.55 14.38
CA PRO A 218 -34.39 -16.34 13.59
C PRO A 218 -34.41 -15.89 12.12
N ALA A 219 -34.12 -16.80 11.19
CA ALA A 219 -34.24 -16.54 9.76
C ALA A 219 -35.18 -17.56 9.11
N ARG A 220 -35.88 -17.18 8.04
CA ARG A 220 -36.50 -18.16 7.13
C ARG A 220 -35.40 -18.93 6.39
N THR A 221 -35.65 -20.21 6.12
CA THR A 221 -34.79 -21.01 5.24
C THR A 221 -35.30 -20.92 3.81
N LEU A 222 -34.41 -20.57 2.88
CA LEU A 222 -34.64 -20.58 1.45
C LEU A 222 -33.93 -21.79 0.84
N ASN A 223 -34.49 -22.35 -0.22
CA ASN A 223 -33.84 -23.43 -0.98
C ASN A 223 -33.52 -22.93 -2.39
N PHE A 224 -32.23 -22.90 -2.73
CA PHE A 224 -31.75 -22.55 -4.06
C PHE A 224 -30.95 -23.70 -4.65
N ASN A 225 -31.47 -24.31 -5.72
CA ASN A 225 -30.82 -25.42 -6.41
C ASN A 225 -30.38 -26.59 -5.49
N GLY A 226 -31.15 -26.86 -4.42
CA GLY A 226 -30.83 -27.92 -3.44
C GLY A 226 -29.94 -27.47 -2.29
N THR A 227 -29.57 -26.19 -2.23
CA THR A 227 -28.79 -25.58 -1.15
C THR A 227 -29.69 -24.76 -0.24
N GLU A 228 -29.66 -25.03 1.05
CA GLU A 228 -30.39 -24.25 2.06
C GLU A 228 -29.60 -23.01 2.47
N LEU A 229 -30.25 -21.84 2.43
CA LEU A 229 -29.67 -20.55 2.80
C LEU A 229 -30.59 -19.83 3.79
N PRO A 230 -30.05 -19.13 4.81
CA PRO A 230 -30.87 -18.25 5.62
C PRO A 230 -31.26 -17.01 4.80
N SER A 231 -32.51 -16.59 4.92
CA SER A 231 -33.03 -15.35 4.32
C SER A 231 -32.31 -14.09 4.82
N VAL A 232 -31.75 -14.13 6.03
CA VAL A 232 -30.98 -13.01 6.61
C VAL A 232 -29.76 -13.53 7.35
N ALA A 233 -28.66 -12.77 7.31
CA ALA A 233 -27.42 -13.06 8.03
C ALA A 233 -26.72 -11.77 8.46
N PHE A 234 -25.96 -11.85 9.55
CA PHE A 234 -25.31 -10.69 10.16
C PHE A 234 -23.86 -10.97 10.52
N ARG A 235 -23.01 -9.95 10.41
CA ARG A 235 -21.68 -9.94 11.04
C ARG A 235 -21.73 -9.17 12.36
N PRO A 236 -21.03 -9.63 13.41
CA PRO A 236 -20.17 -10.83 13.46
C PRO A 236 -20.87 -12.16 13.79
N ASP A 237 -22.20 -12.20 13.96
CA ASP A 237 -22.97 -13.41 14.38
C ASP A 237 -22.53 -14.71 13.68
N ARG A 238 -22.53 -14.71 12.34
CA ARG A 238 -22.08 -15.86 11.56
C ARG A 238 -21.29 -15.42 10.35
N PRO A 239 -20.42 -16.28 9.79
CA PRO A 239 -19.72 -15.92 8.57
C PRO A 239 -20.69 -15.72 7.39
N ILE A 240 -20.55 -14.62 6.66
CA ILE A 240 -21.39 -14.30 5.50
C ILE A 240 -20.74 -14.81 4.21
N GLU A 241 -19.41 -14.72 4.12
CA GLU A 241 -18.62 -15.23 2.98
C GLU A 241 -19.02 -16.66 2.55
N PRO A 242 -19.13 -17.67 3.45
CA PRO A 242 -19.51 -19.02 3.04
C PRO A 242 -20.92 -19.13 2.46
N LEU A 243 -21.85 -18.26 2.87
CA LEU A 243 -23.22 -18.25 2.34
C LEU A 243 -23.26 -17.74 0.90
N ILE A 244 -22.45 -16.71 0.59
CA ILE A 244 -22.29 -16.21 -0.78
C ILE A 244 -21.62 -17.29 -1.65
N ILE A 245 -20.58 -17.94 -1.14
CA ILE A 245 -19.91 -19.07 -1.84
C ILE A 245 -20.90 -20.21 -2.11
N ALA A 246 -21.76 -20.55 -1.15
CA ALA A 246 -22.77 -21.58 -1.31
C ALA A 246 -23.76 -21.23 -2.44
N ALA A 247 -24.23 -19.97 -2.51
CA ALA A 247 -25.08 -19.50 -3.60
C ALA A 247 -24.37 -19.54 -4.97
N ILE A 248 -23.10 -19.13 -5.03
CA ILE A 248 -22.27 -19.21 -6.25
C ILE A 248 -22.09 -20.67 -6.71
N ASN A 249 -21.79 -21.58 -5.78
CA ASN A 249 -21.60 -22.99 -6.07
C ASN A 249 -22.89 -23.66 -6.56
N ALA A 250 -24.04 -23.26 -6.02
CA ALA A 250 -25.35 -23.75 -6.41
C ALA A 250 -25.85 -23.18 -7.75
N SER A 251 -25.23 -22.12 -8.28
CA SER A 251 -25.64 -21.47 -9.54
C SER A 251 -25.31 -22.33 -10.77
N LYS A 252 -26.21 -22.32 -11.76
CA LYS A 252 -26.18 -23.18 -12.94
C LYS A 252 -26.08 -22.45 -14.27
N THR A 253 -26.51 -21.20 -14.36
CA THR A 253 -26.69 -20.48 -15.63
C THR A 253 -26.00 -19.11 -15.65
N SER A 254 -26.27 -18.25 -14.68
CA SER A 254 -25.67 -16.91 -14.64
C SER A 254 -25.65 -16.31 -13.24
N ILE A 255 -24.67 -15.44 -13.01
CA ILE A 255 -24.56 -14.61 -11.82
C ILE A 255 -24.31 -13.16 -12.26
N ASP A 256 -25.26 -12.29 -11.94
CA ASP A 256 -25.19 -10.86 -12.25
C ASP A 256 -24.90 -10.09 -10.97
N ILE A 257 -23.81 -9.33 -10.96
CA ILE A 257 -23.24 -8.76 -9.74
C ILE A 257 -23.15 -7.25 -9.90
N SER A 258 -23.50 -6.51 -8.85
CA SER A 258 -23.16 -5.10 -8.72
C SER A 258 -22.53 -4.82 -7.36
N LEU A 259 -21.28 -4.36 -7.38
CA LEU A 259 -20.45 -4.20 -6.18
C LEU A 259 -19.68 -2.87 -6.17
N TYR A 260 -19.69 -2.22 -5.02
CA TYR A 260 -18.81 -1.09 -4.75
C TYR A 260 -17.36 -1.52 -4.49
N GLU A 261 -17.16 -2.53 -3.63
CA GLU A 261 -15.84 -3.03 -3.22
C GLU A 261 -15.77 -4.56 -3.35
N PHE A 262 -14.68 -5.05 -3.96
CA PHE A 262 -14.38 -6.47 -4.10
C PHE A 262 -12.94 -6.76 -3.66
N LYS A 263 -12.79 -7.39 -2.49
CA LYS A 263 -11.52 -7.74 -1.82
C LYS A 263 -11.63 -9.09 -1.11
N ASN A 264 -12.27 -10.07 -1.75
CA ASN A 264 -12.51 -11.38 -1.16
C ASN A 264 -11.99 -12.49 -2.07
N ARG A 265 -10.90 -13.13 -1.64
CA ARG A 265 -10.19 -14.16 -2.40
C ARG A 265 -11.01 -15.45 -2.54
N GLU A 266 -11.74 -15.85 -1.51
CA GLU A 266 -12.49 -17.10 -1.53
C GLU A 266 -13.75 -17.00 -2.41
N ILE A 267 -14.43 -15.84 -2.38
CA ILE A 267 -15.51 -15.54 -3.33
C ILE A 267 -14.97 -15.51 -4.77
N LEU A 268 -13.81 -14.88 -5.03
CA LEU A 268 -13.19 -14.91 -6.35
C LEU A 268 -12.91 -16.34 -6.85
N LYS A 269 -12.38 -17.22 -5.98
CA LYS A 269 -12.17 -18.64 -6.32
C LYS A 269 -13.50 -19.33 -6.66
N ALA A 270 -14.56 -19.08 -5.89
CA ALA A 270 -15.88 -19.65 -6.16
C ALA A 270 -16.44 -19.16 -7.51
N LEU A 271 -16.24 -17.88 -7.85
CA LEU A 271 -16.64 -17.32 -9.14
C LEU A 271 -15.85 -17.94 -10.30
N ARG A 272 -14.54 -18.13 -10.16
CA ARG A 272 -13.72 -18.87 -11.15
C ARG A 272 -14.26 -20.28 -11.34
N ALA A 273 -14.52 -21.01 -10.25
CA ALA A 273 -15.09 -22.34 -10.32
C ALA A 273 -16.48 -22.36 -10.98
N ALA A 274 -17.31 -21.33 -10.78
CA ALA A 274 -18.60 -21.20 -11.45
C ALA A 274 -18.44 -20.95 -12.96
N ARG A 275 -17.54 -20.02 -13.34
CA ARG A 275 -17.17 -19.78 -14.73
C ARG A 275 -16.70 -21.06 -15.42
N ASP A 276 -15.82 -21.83 -14.76
CA ASP A 276 -15.27 -23.07 -15.30
C ASP A 276 -16.35 -24.16 -15.47
N ARG A 277 -17.45 -24.10 -14.70
CA ARG A 277 -18.66 -24.92 -14.90
C ARG A 277 -19.59 -24.41 -16.01
N GLY A 278 -19.27 -23.29 -16.66
CA GLY A 278 -20.06 -22.67 -17.72
C GLY A 278 -21.08 -21.64 -17.26
N VAL A 279 -21.05 -21.22 -16.00
CA VAL A 279 -21.93 -20.15 -15.47
C VAL A 279 -21.45 -18.79 -15.97
N LYS A 280 -22.35 -17.98 -16.56
CA LYS A 280 -22.00 -16.63 -17.02
C LYS A 280 -21.86 -15.67 -15.85
N ILE A 281 -20.70 -15.03 -15.69
CA ILE A 281 -20.45 -14.08 -14.61
C ILE A 281 -20.36 -12.67 -15.17
N ARG A 282 -21.33 -11.82 -14.86
CA ARG A 282 -21.41 -10.43 -15.34
C ARG A 282 -21.37 -9.47 -14.17
N VAL A 283 -20.51 -8.46 -14.24
CA VAL A 283 -20.19 -7.61 -13.10
C VAL A 283 -20.22 -6.13 -13.49
N VAL A 284 -20.92 -5.32 -12.70
CA VAL A 284 -20.87 -3.85 -12.75
C VAL A 284 -20.22 -3.35 -11.46
N VAL A 285 -19.12 -2.60 -11.58
CA VAL A 285 -18.35 -2.08 -10.43
C VAL A 285 -18.17 -0.57 -10.45
N ASP A 286 -17.84 0.00 -9.30
CA ASP A 286 -17.56 1.44 -9.18
C ASP A 286 -16.25 1.86 -9.86
N PHE A 287 -16.34 2.95 -10.63
CA PHE A 287 -15.20 3.57 -11.30
C PHE A 287 -14.14 4.08 -10.31
N GLY A 288 -14.54 4.78 -9.25
CA GLY A 288 -13.61 5.39 -8.30
C GLY A 288 -12.89 4.35 -7.44
N HIS A 289 -13.55 3.25 -7.11
CA HIS A 289 -12.93 2.12 -6.41
C HIS A 289 -11.98 1.32 -7.32
N THR A 290 -12.24 1.31 -8.63
CA THR A 290 -11.39 0.65 -9.63
C THR A 290 -10.21 1.54 -10.06
N PHE A 291 -10.37 2.86 -10.16
CA PHE A 291 -9.30 3.82 -10.41
C PHE A 291 -9.15 4.77 -9.21
N PRO A 292 -8.62 4.27 -8.09
CA PRO A 292 -8.54 5.05 -6.88
C PRO A 292 -7.59 6.24 -7.05
N VAL A 293 -8.10 7.43 -6.77
CA VAL A 293 -7.32 8.67 -6.71
C VAL A 293 -7.25 9.15 -5.27
N LYS A 294 -6.05 9.54 -4.85
CA LYS A 294 -5.88 10.18 -3.55
C LYS A 294 -6.66 11.49 -3.53
N ARG A 295 -7.49 11.68 -2.51
CA ARG A 295 -8.11 12.98 -2.25
C ARG A 295 -7.09 13.92 -1.63
N ASP A 296 -7.18 15.21 -1.96
CA ASP A 296 -6.29 16.26 -1.43
C ASP A 296 -6.34 16.34 0.11
N ASP A 297 -7.50 16.02 0.70
CA ASP A 297 -7.77 16.03 2.15
C ASP A 297 -7.46 14.69 2.85
N SER A 298 -7.04 13.66 2.11
CA SER A 298 -6.84 12.31 2.64
C SER A 298 -5.36 12.01 2.90
N SER A 299 -5.04 11.52 4.11
CA SER A 299 -3.73 10.92 4.39
C SER A 299 -3.62 9.47 3.88
N TYR A 300 -4.73 8.87 3.44
CA TYR A 300 -4.79 7.51 2.89
C TYR A 300 -4.55 7.52 1.38
N TRP A 301 -3.63 6.68 0.90
CA TRP A 301 -3.43 6.42 -0.53
C TRP A 301 -4.29 5.22 -0.95
N PRO A 302 -5.35 5.43 -1.75
CA PRO A 302 -6.23 4.35 -2.14
C PRO A 302 -5.55 3.49 -3.22
N SER A 303 -5.88 2.20 -3.25
CA SER A 303 -5.30 1.27 -4.21
C SER A 303 -6.32 0.26 -4.69
N ARG A 304 -6.25 -0.10 -5.98
CA ARG A 304 -7.10 -1.14 -6.54
C ARG A 304 -6.78 -2.46 -5.85
N PRO A 305 -7.80 -3.20 -5.39
CA PRO A 305 -7.59 -4.53 -4.84
C PRO A 305 -7.06 -5.52 -5.86
N LEU A 306 -6.31 -6.48 -5.35
CA LEU A 306 -5.76 -7.59 -6.09
C LEU A 306 -6.87 -8.45 -6.72
N GLU A 307 -7.92 -8.73 -5.96
CA GLU A 307 -9.08 -9.52 -6.41
C GLU A 307 -9.88 -8.79 -7.49
N MET A 308 -10.06 -7.46 -7.34
CA MET A 308 -10.72 -6.63 -8.33
C MET A 308 -9.96 -6.61 -9.65
N GLN A 309 -8.62 -6.53 -9.60
CA GLN A 309 -7.78 -6.63 -10.78
C GLN A 309 -7.90 -8.00 -11.45
N SER A 310 -7.85 -9.10 -10.70
CA SER A 310 -8.02 -10.44 -11.27
C SER A 310 -9.38 -10.64 -11.93
N LEU A 311 -10.43 -10.06 -11.36
CA LEU A 311 -11.77 -10.09 -11.97
C LEU A 311 -11.79 -9.39 -13.34
N ILE A 312 -11.00 -8.34 -13.51
CA ILE A 312 -10.88 -7.55 -14.76
C ILE A 312 -9.99 -8.25 -15.80
N ASP A 313 -8.85 -8.79 -15.38
CA ASP A 313 -7.81 -9.29 -16.31
C ASP A 313 -8.11 -10.68 -16.86
N GLU A 314 -8.87 -11.49 -16.12
CA GLU A 314 -9.15 -12.87 -16.51
C GLU A 314 -10.24 -12.98 -17.57
N GLU A 315 -9.96 -13.76 -18.60
CA GLU A 315 -10.97 -14.13 -19.59
C GLU A 315 -12.16 -14.86 -18.94
N GLY A 316 -13.36 -14.58 -19.46
CA GLY A 316 -14.62 -15.21 -19.03
C GLY A 316 -15.36 -14.50 -17.89
N PHE A 317 -14.81 -13.43 -17.32
CA PHE A 317 -15.59 -12.45 -16.55
C PHE A 317 -16.00 -11.28 -17.45
N ASP A 318 -17.29 -10.92 -17.40
CA ASP A 318 -17.81 -9.76 -18.14
C ASP A 318 -17.92 -8.55 -17.20
N VAL A 319 -16.82 -7.81 -17.07
CA VAL A 319 -16.70 -6.68 -16.12
C VAL A 319 -16.83 -5.34 -16.82
N THR A 320 -17.71 -4.51 -16.28
CA THR A 320 -17.96 -3.13 -16.72
C THR A 320 -17.96 -2.17 -15.54
N LEU A 321 -17.57 -0.92 -15.78
CA LEU A 321 -17.44 0.12 -14.77
C LEU A 321 -18.57 1.12 -14.90
N LEU A 322 -19.02 1.65 -13.78
CA LEU A 322 -20.03 2.69 -13.69
C LEU A 322 -19.58 3.75 -12.67
N ARG A 323 -19.96 5.01 -12.91
CA ARG A 323 -19.71 6.12 -11.99
C ARG A 323 -20.99 6.86 -11.70
N GLY A 324 -21.19 7.27 -10.45
CA GLY A 324 -22.31 8.12 -10.08
C GLY A 324 -22.19 9.55 -10.64
N GLY A 325 -23.28 10.32 -10.49
CA GLY A 325 -23.35 11.71 -10.95
C GLY A 325 -22.68 12.72 -10.02
N GLU A 326 -22.58 13.96 -10.49
CA GLU A 326 -21.99 15.11 -9.78
C GLU A 326 -20.58 14.82 -9.24
N LYS A 327 -20.13 15.65 -8.29
CA LYS A 327 -18.74 15.65 -7.82
C LYS A 327 -18.33 14.34 -7.13
N TRP A 328 -19.26 13.72 -6.39
CA TRP A 328 -18.98 12.63 -5.46
C TRP A 328 -19.80 11.35 -5.70
N GLY A 329 -20.55 11.26 -6.80
CA GLY A 329 -21.38 10.10 -7.07
C GLY A 329 -20.58 8.82 -7.30
N ILE A 330 -21.10 7.71 -6.78
CA ILE A 330 -20.50 6.37 -6.85
C ILE A 330 -21.52 5.30 -7.22
N ALA A 331 -21.05 4.18 -7.77
CA ALA A 331 -21.85 2.96 -7.91
C ALA A 331 -21.78 2.14 -6.60
N HIS A 332 -22.74 2.36 -5.70
CA HIS A 332 -22.65 1.94 -4.31
C HIS A 332 -23.47 0.67 -4.00
N ASN A 333 -23.71 -0.21 -4.97
CA ASN A 333 -24.48 -1.43 -4.76
C ASN A 333 -23.68 -2.58 -4.11
N LYS A 334 -24.43 -3.51 -3.49
CA LYS A 334 -23.94 -4.79 -2.93
C LYS A 334 -24.99 -5.87 -3.15
N PHE A 335 -25.31 -6.15 -4.41
CA PHE A 335 -26.33 -7.15 -4.75
C PHE A 335 -25.84 -8.10 -5.83
N ALA A 336 -26.42 -9.29 -5.85
CA ALA A 336 -26.25 -10.23 -6.94
C ALA A 336 -27.56 -10.97 -7.24
N VAL A 337 -27.78 -11.33 -8.50
CA VAL A 337 -28.87 -12.18 -8.97
C VAL A 337 -28.28 -13.49 -9.50
N PHE A 338 -28.72 -14.61 -8.96
CA PHE A 338 -28.28 -15.95 -9.30
C PHE A 338 -29.40 -16.68 -10.06
N ASP A 339 -29.10 -17.13 -11.28
CA ASP A 339 -30.01 -17.87 -12.16
C ASP A 339 -31.41 -17.24 -12.34
N GLY A 340 -31.54 -15.92 -12.12
CA GLY A 340 -32.82 -15.21 -12.15
C GLY A 340 -33.86 -15.71 -11.13
N SER A 341 -33.46 -16.48 -10.11
CA SER A 341 -34.39 -17.13 -9.16
C SER A 341 -33.98 -17.01 -7.69
N LEU A 342 -32.76 -16.56 -7.41
CA LEU A 342 -32.32 -16.10 -6.09
C LEU A 342 -31.62 -14.75 -6.26
N ALA A 343 -31.78 -13.85 -5.29
CA ALA A 343 -30.95 -12.66 -5.21
C ALA A 343 -30.45 -12.43 -3.78
N LEU A 344 -29.33 -11.71 -3.67
CA LEU A 344 -28.85 -11.16 -2.40
C LEU A 344 -28.74 -9.65 -2.48
N PHE A 345 -28.91 -8.96 -1.35
CA PHE A 345 -28.61 -7.55 -1.16
C PHE A 345 -28.34 -7.25 0.32
N GLY A 346 -27.75 -6.10 0.63
CA GLY A 346 -27.50 -5.70 2.02
C GLY A 346 -26.45 -4.59 2.12
N SER A 347 -25.80 -4.49 3.28
CA SER A 347 -24.70 -3.56 3.51
C SER A 347 -23.32 -4.17 3.25
N TYR A 348 -23.23 -5.49 3.20
CA TYR A 348 -22.00 -6.27 3.13
C TYR A 348 -21.27 -6.12 1.79
N ASN A 349 -20.11 -5.46 1.78
CA ASN A 349 -19.19 -5.53 0.64
C ASN A 349 -18.53 -6.90 0.58
N TRP A 350 -18.15 -7.36 -0.61
CA TRP A 350 -17.44 -8.63 -0.76
C TRP A 350 -15.96 -8.43 -0.46
N SER A 351 -15.63 -8.13 0.80
CA SER A 351 -14.29 -7.79 1.27
C SER A 351 -13.95 -8.46 2.60
N TYR A 352 -12.66 -8.74 2.81
CA TYR A 352 -12.14 -9.28 4.07
C TYR A 352 -12.56 -8.45 5.30
N SER A 353 -12.56 -7.12 5.20
CA SER A 353 -12.92 -6.23 6.31
C SER A 353 -14.41 -6.28 6.64
N SER A 354 -15.29 -6.43 5.64
CA SER A 354 -16.72 -6.61 5.89
C SER A 354 -16.99 -7.93 6.61
N GLU A 355 -16.23 -8.97 6.28
CA GLU A 355 -16.28 -10.24 6.98
C GLU A 355 -15.69 -10.12 8.39
N ASN A 356 -14.52 -9.53 8.59
CA ASN A 356 -13.79 -9.73 9.86
C ASN A 356 -13.84 -8.53 10.80
N ASN A 357 -14.15 -7.34 10.31
CA ASN A 357 -13.95 -6.10 11.06
C ASN A 357 -15.20 -5.20 11.14
N HIS A 358 -16.30 -5.57 10.49
CA HIS A 358 -17.51 -4.73 10.43
C HIS A 358 -18.73 -5.41 11.05
N PHE A 359 -19.67 -4.58 11.56
CA PHE A 359 -21.06 -4.97 11.70
C PHE A 359 -21.80 -4.75 10.38
N GLU A 360 -22.36 -5.82 9.81
CA GLU A 360 -22.98 -5.84 8.48
C GLU A 360 -24.23 -6.73 8.48
N ASN A 361 -25.08 -6.56 7.47
CA ASN A 361 -26.20 -7.46 7.16
C ASN A 361 -26.22 -7.89 5.69
N LEU A 362 -26.76 -9.08 5.47
CA LEU A 362 -27.07 -9.66 4.16
C LEU A 362 -28.49 -10.23 4.18
N VAL A 363 -29.21 -10.05 3.07
CA VAL A 363 -30.54 -10.60 2.85
C VAL A 363 -30.51 -11.43 1.57
N PHE A 364 -30.98 -12.67 1.64
CA PHE A 364 -31.33 -13.48 0.48
C PHE A 364 -32.83 -13.43 0.22
N THR A 365 -33.24 -13.45 -1.04
CA THR A 365 -34.65 -13.43 -1.44
C THR A 365 -34.91 -14.35 -2.63
N ASP A 366 -36.02 -15.08 -2.55
CA ASP A 366 -36.65 -15.87 -3.62
C ASP A 366 -37.94 -15.21 -4.14
N ASP A 367 -38.22 -13.97 -3.70
CA ASP A 367 -39.39 -13.22 -4.14
C ASP A 367 -39.23 -12.80 -5.61
N LYS A 368 -40.06 -13.39 -6.48
CA LYS A 368 -39.98 -13.19 -7.94
C LYS A 368 -40.12 -11.74 -8.34
N LYS A 369 -40.96 -10.96 -7.64
CA LYS A 369 -41.17 -9.54 -7.94
C LYS A 369 -39.91 -8.74 -7.67
N ARG A 370 -39.29 -8.94 -6.50
CA ARG A 370 -38.03 -8.28 -6.12
C ARG A 370 -36.86 -8.70 -7.01
N ILE A 371 -36.75 -9.99 -7.35
CA ILE A 371 -35.70 -10.48 -8.27
C ILE A 371 -35.84 -9.84 -9.65
N ALA A 372 -37.05 -9.76 -10.20
CA ALA A 372 -37.29 -9.08 -11.47
C ALA A 372 -36.92 -7.58 -11.42
N GLY A 373 -37.23 -6.90 -10.31
CA GLY A 373 -36.84 -5.50 -10.07
C GLY A 373 -35.31 -5.33 -10.01
N LEU A 374 -34.62 -6.20 -9.28
CA LEU A 374 -33.15 -6.21 -9.21
C LEU A 374 -32.49 -6.49 -10.57
N GLN A 375 -33.02 -7.45 -11.34
CA GLN A 375 -32.54 -7.74 -12.69
C GLN A 375 -32.72 -6.51 -13.60
N ALA A 376 -33.90 -5.89 -13.60
CA ALA A 376 -34.16 -4.69 -14.40
C ALA A 376 -33.22 -3.53 -14.01
N TYR A 377 -32.92 -3.38 -12.71
CA TYR A 377 -31.97 -2.37 -12.23
C TYR A 377 -30.54 -2.68 -12.65
N TRP A 378 -30.12 -3.95 -12.60
CA TRP A 378 -28.82 -4.38 -13.11
C TRP A 378 -28.70 -4.10 -14.62
N ASP A 379 -29.70 -4.47 -15.41
CA ASP A 379 -29.73 -4.23 -16.86
C ASP A 379 -29.67 -2.72 -17.18
N TRP A 380 -30.40 -1.90 -16.41
CA TRP A 380 -30.37 -0.44 -16.53
C TRP A 380 -28.98 0.13 -16.25
N MET A 381 -28.35 -0.26 -15.14
CA MET A 381 -26.97 0.13 -14.83
C MET A 381 -25.97 -0.33 -15.90
N ARG A 382 -26.13 -1.57 -16.36
CA ARG A 382 -25.28 -2.18 -17.38
C ARG A 382 -25.32 -1.40 -18.69
N ALA A 383 -26.49 -0.90 -19.08
CA ALA A 383 -26.66 -0.09 -20.29
C ALA A 383 -25.88 1.25 -20.26
N MET A 384 -25.51 1.75 -19.08
CA MET A 384 -24.73 2.99 -18.90
C MET A 384 -23.27 2.73 -18.52
N SER A 385 -22.93 1.49 -18.19
CA SER A 385 -21.57 1.10 -17.83
C SER A 385 -20.67 0.96 -19.05
N VAL A 386 -19.35 1.06 -18.86
CA VAL A 386 -18.36 0.94 -19.94
C VAL A 386 -17.30 -0.12 -19.64
N PRO A 387 -16.71 -0.76 -20.66
CA PRO A 387 -15.60 -1.69 -20.46
C PRO A 387 -14.42 -1.02 -19.77
N PHE A 388 -13.66 -1.83 -19.01
CA PHE A 388 -12.52 -1.37 -18.22
C PHE A 388 -11.51 -0.52 -19.02
N ALA A 389 -11.09 -1.01 -20.19
CA ALA A 389 -10.12 -0.33 -21.07
C ALA A 389 -10.57 1.05 -21.58
N GLN A 390 -11.87 1.35 -21.53
CA GLN A 390 -12.43 2.63 -21.99
C GLN A 390 -12.75 3.57 -20.82
N ALA A 391 -12.85 3.04 -19.60
CA ALA A 391 -13.42 3.74 -18.47
C ALA A 391 -12.61 4.97 -18.05
N ARG A 392 -11.27 4.92 -18.14
CA ARG A 392 -10.37 6.01 -17.74
C ARG A 392 -10.56 7.28 -18.57
N GLU A 393 -10.81 7.12 -19.87
CA GLU A 393 -11.01 8.21 -20.83
C GLU A 393 -12.49 8.54 -21.03
N HIS A 394 -13.38 7.72 -20.46
CA HIS A 394 -14.81 7.88 -20.62
C HIS A 394 -15.29 9.19 -19.97
N VAL A 395 -16.02 9.99 -20.76
CA VAL A 395 -16.65 11.22 -20.29
C VAL A 395 -17.97 10.87 -19.61
N TRP A 396 -17.93 10.81 -18.28
CA TRP A 396 -19.11 10.55 -17.46
C TRP A 396 -20.09 11.73 -17.50
N PRO A 397 -21.40 11.49 -17.65
CA PRO A 397 -22.38 12.55 -17.59
C PRO A 397 -22.44 13.14 -16.17
N GLN A 398 -22.66 14.46 -16.07
CA GLN A 398 -22.79 15.12 -14.76
C GLN A 398 -24.03 14.61 -14.01
N THR A 399 -25.15 14.41 -14.70
CA THR A 399 -26.37 13.84 -14.12
C THR A 399 -26.65 12.48 -14.73
N ILE A 400 -27.09 11.52 -13.91
CA ILE A 400 -27.42 10.18 -14.37
C ILE A 400 -28.68 10.23 -15.25
N PRO A 401 -28.64 9.70 -16.48
CA PRO A 401 -29.76 9.80 -17.40
C PRO A 401 -30.90 8.84 -17.04
N GLY A 402 -32.13 9.34 -17.08
CA GLY A 402 -33.33 8.55 -16.81
C GLY A 402 -33.56 8.27 -15.33
N ARG A 403 -34.61 7.49 -15.03
CA ARG A 403 -34.94 7.05 -13.67
C ARG A 403 -34.68 5.55 -13.54
N PRO A 404 -34.12 5.07 -12.42
CA PRO A 404 -33.95 3.65 -12.21
C PRO A 404 -35.32 2.94 -12.09
N PRO A 405 -35.42 1.63 -12.40
CA PRO A 405 -36.66 0.87 -12.28
C PRO A 405 -37.22 0.85 -10.86
N GLN A 406 -38.36 1.51 -10.63
CA GLN A 406 -39.01 1.54 -9.32
C GLN A 406 -40.03 0.42 -9.15
N ASP A 407 -40.44 0.12 -7.92
CA ASP A 407 -41.60 -0.74 -7.66
C ASP A 407 -42.89 0.00 -8.06
N LEU A 408 -43.36 -0.26 -9.28
CA LEU A 408 -44.56 0.38 -9.83
C LEU A 408 -45.88 -0.17 -9.27
N ALA A 409 -45.84 -1.25 -8.47
CA ALA A 409 -47.02 -1.81 -7.81
C ALA A 409 -46.78 -2.01 -6.31
N PRO A 410 -46.61 -0.92 -5.52
CA PRO A 410 -46.36 -0.99 -4.09
C PRO A 410 -47.36 -1.88 -3.34
N SER A 411 -46.86 -2.78 -2.50
CA SER A 411 -47.68 -3.79 -1.83
C SER A 411 -47.47 -3.91 -0.32
N ILE A 412 -46.49 -3.20 0.25
CA ILE A 412 -46.23 -3.26 1.70
C ILE A 412 -47.17 -2.29 2.39
N ASP A 413 -48.18 -2.82 3.10
CA ASP A 413 -49.03 -2.02 3.98
C ASP A 413 -48.39 -1.92 5.38
N PHE A 414 -47.86 -0.74 5.69
CA PHE A 414 -47.33 -0.45 7.01
C PHE A 414 -48.18 0.63 7.71
N ASN A 415 -48.96 0.20 8.71
CA ASN A 415 -49.82 1.07 9.52
C ASN A 415 -50.81 1.93 8.70
N GLY A 416 -51.30 1.41 7.56
CA GLY A 416 -52.23 2.10 6.66
C GLY A 416 -51.55 2.94 5.58
N VAL A 417 -50.22 2.89 5.48
CA VAL A 417 -49.44 3.53 4.42
C VAL A 417 -48.87 2.45 3.51
N VAL A 418 -49.27 2.49 2.23
CA VAL A 418 -48.75 1.57 1.21
C VAL A 418 -47.39 2.06 0.71
N LEU A 419 -46.37 1.21 0.85
CA LEU A 419 -44.97 1.47 0.54
C LEU A 419 -44.45 0.48 -0.51
N PRO A 420 -43.45 0.89 -1.32
CA PRO A 420 -42.82 0.00 -2.29
C PRO A 420 -41.94 -1.06 -1.60
N SER A 421 -41.75 -2.21 -2.23
CA SER A 421 -40.82 -3.25 -1.73
C SER A 421 -39.34 -2.88 -1.93
N TRP A 422 -39.05 -1.97 -2.86
CA TRP A 422 -37.74 -1.37 -3.08
C TRP A 422 -37.86 0.04 -3.65
N ALA A 423 -36.81 0.84 -3.46
CA ALA A 423 -36.63 2.10 -4.19
C ALA A 423 -35.14 2.24 -4.55
N PHE A 424 -34.85 2.43 -5.84
CA PHE A 424 -33.48 2.58 -6.33
C PHE A 424 -33.13 4.03 -6.53
N SER A 425 -31.87 4.37 -6.25
CA SER A 425 -31.30 5.70 -6.48
C SER A 425 -30.39 5.67 -7.71
N PRO A 426 -30.20 6.80 -8.43
CA PRO A 426 -30.57 8.17 -8.05
C PRO A 426 -32.05 8.52 -8.32
N ASP A 427 -32.84 8.68 -7.25
CA ASP A 427 -34.25 9.09 -7.31
C ASP A 427 -34.73 9.51 -5.92
N LYS A 428 -35.48 10.62 -5.83
CA LYS A 428 -36.05 11.08 -4.55
C LYS A 428 -37.01 10.08 -3.92
N LEU A 429 -37.56 9.12 -4.67
CA LEU A 429 -38.46 8.09 -4.15
C LEU A 429 -37.85 7.32 -2.97
N ALA A 430 -36.53 7.08 -2.95
CA ALA A 430 -35.88 6.41 -1.82
C ALA A 430 -35.99 7.23 -0.52
N GLU A 431 -35.70 8.53 -0.55
CA GLU A 431 -35.85 9.42 0.59
C GLU A 431 -37.31 9.59 1.02
N GLU A 432 -38.20 9.79 0.04
CA GLU A 432 -39.64 9.91 0.29
C GLU A 432 -40.20 8.64 0.95
N THR A 433 -39.76 7.47 0.52
CA THR A 433 -40.16 6.18 1.09
C THR A 433 -39.68 6.05 2.54
N ILE A 434 -38.42 6.41 2.84
CA ILE A 434 -37.88 6.42 4.21
C ILE A 434 -38.71 7.36 5.10
N ILE A 435 -38.96 8.59 4.65
CA ILE A 435 -39.72 9.60 5.42
C ILE A 435 -41.16 9.13 5.67
N ARG A 436 -41.83 8.57 4.65
CA ARG A 436 -43.19 8.03 4.78
C ARG A 436 -43.24 6.86 5.76
N ALA A 437 -42.28 5.94 5.72
CA ALA A 437 -42.18 4.82 6.65
C ALA A 437 -41.94 5.29 8.10
N LEU A 438 -41.02 6.23 8.31
CA LEU A 438 -40.79 6.87 9.62
C LEU A 438 -42.04 7.62 10.12
N GLY A 439 -42.79 8.25 9.22
CA GLY A 439 -44.06 8.92 9.51
C GLY A 439 -45.17 7.96 9.95
N ALA A 440 -45.21 6.76 9.37
CA ALA A 440 -46.20 5.73 9.65
C ALA A 440 -45.96 4.95 10.95
N ALA A 441 -44.74 4.96 11.49
CA ALA A 441 -44.41 4.27 12.73
C ALA A 441 -45.19 4.82 13.94
N ARG A 442 -45.67 3.92 14.82
CA ARG A 442 -46.55 4.26 15.94
C ARG A 442 -45.98 3.95 17.32
N LYS A 443 -44.99 3.05 17.43
CA LYS A 443 -44.47 2.52 18.70
C LYS A 443 -42.96 2.68 18.85
N THR A 444 -42.18 2.18 17.90
CA THR A 444 -40.71 2.11 18.02
C THR A 444 -40.01 2.35 16.69
N ILE A 445 -38.82 2.98 16.74
CA ILE A 445 -37.90 3.14 15.62
C ILE A 445 -36.48 2.87 16.12
N ASP A 446 -35.87 1.83 15.60
CA ASP A 446 -34.50 1.42 15.91
C ASP A 446 -33.63 1.58 14.66
N ILE A 447 -32.60 2.43 14.70
CA ILE A 447 -31.79 2.79 13.50
C ILE A 447 -30.32 2.46 13.72
N SER A 448 -29.69 1.76 12.78
CA SER A 448 -28.22 1.64 12.70
C SER A 448 -27.75 2.17 11.36
N MET A 449 -26.91 3.20 11.38
CA MET A 449 -26.53 3.92 10.16
C MET A 449 -25.05 4.27 10.14
N PHE A 450 -24.37 3.87 9.06
CA PHE A 450 -22.97 4.20 8.83
C PHE A 450 -22.77 5.70 8.62
N THR A 451 -23.48 6.30 7.65
CA THR A 451 -23.41 7.73 7.35
C THR A 451 -24.80 8.37 7.35
N LEU A 452 -24.95 9.47 8.10
CA LEU A 452 -26.21 10.22 8.23
C LEU A 452 -25.98 11.72 7.98
N THR A 453 -26.45 12.23 6.85
CA THR A 453 -26.33 13.65 6.48
C THR A 453 -27.54 14.21 5.72
N SER A 454 -28.68 13.50 5.65
CA SER A 454 -29.93 14.09 5.11
C SER A 454 -30.66 14.91 6.19
N PRO A 455 -30.85 16.24 5.98
CA PRO A 455 -31.65 17.06 6.89
C PRO A 455 -33.12 16.59 6.96
N ALA A 456 -33.69 16.12 5.85
CA ALA A 456 -35.08 15.69 5.77
C ALA A 456 -35.32 14.42 6.60
N MET A 457 -34.44 13.43 6.47
CA MET A 457 -34.52 12.19 7.26
C MET A 457 -34.33 12.47 8.76
N VAL A 458 -33.35 13.31 9.14
CA VAL A 458 -33.11 13.69 10.54
C VAL A 458 -34.32 14.39 11.16
N ARG A 459 -34.99 15.27 10.41
CA ARG A 459 -36.24 15.90 10.86
C ARG A 459 -37.38 14.89 10.98
N ALA A 460 -37.48 13.92 10.08
CA ALA A 460 -38.50 12.86 10.16
C ALA A 460 -38.32 11.97 11.40
N ILE A 461 -37.08 11.66 11.76
CA ILE A 461 -36.75 10.92 13.01
C ILE A 461 -37.19 11.74 14.24
N LYS A 462 -36.87 13.03 14.30
CA LYS A 462 -37.34 13.90 15.39
C LYS A 462 -38.87 13.99 15.41
N ALA A 463 -39.52 14.15 14.26
CA ALA A 463 -40.97 14.21 14.18
C ALA A 463 -41.62 12.94 14.72
N ALA A 464 -41.03 11.76 14.50
CA ALA A 464 -41.50 10.53 15.12
C ALA A 464 -41.35 10.54 16.65
N LYS A 465 -40.22 11.02 17.16
CA LYS A 465 -40.01 11.21 18.59
C LYS A 465 -41.03 12.17 19.21
N ASP A 466 -41.35 13.27 18.54
CA ASP A 466 -42.35 14.25 18.98
C ASP A 466 -43.77 13.66 19.00
N ARG A 467 -44.08 12.71 18.11
CA ARG A 467 -45.34 11.94 18.14
C ARG A 467 -45.41 10.90 19.27
N GLY A 468 -44.35 10.78 20.09
CA GLY A 468 -44.28 9.82 21.19
C GLY A 468 -43.71 8.44 20.82
N VAL A 469 -43.23 8.26 19.58
CA VAL A 469 -42.58 7.03 19.14
C VAL A 469 -41.24 6.88 19.86
N LYS A 470 -40.92 5.68 20.35
CA LYS A 470 -39.63 5.40 21.00
C LYS A 470 -38.56 5.23 19.95
N VAL A 471 -37.69 6.22 19.81
CA VAL A 471 -36.57 6.21 18.86
C VAL A 471 -35.25 5.96 19.59
N ARG A 472 -34.38 5.10 19.04
CA ARG A 472 -32.98 4.95 19.45
C ARG A 472 -32.08 4.63 18.25
N MET A 473 -30.79 4.99 18.34
CA MET A 473 -29.89 4.91 17.19
C MET A 473 -28.47 4.42 17.54
N ILE A 474 -27.85 3.72 16.60
CA ILE A 474 -26.42 3.40 16.56
C ILE A 474 -25.80 4.08 15.33
N VAL A 475 -24.63 4.70 15.51
CA VAL A 475 -23.81 5.26 14.43
C VAL A 475 -22.38 4.75 14.51
N ASP A 476 -21.65 4.82 13.40
CA ASP A 476 -20.25 4.44 13.36
C ASP A 476 -19.37 5.35 14.21
N ARG A 477 -18.52 4.74 15.06
CA ARG A 477 -17.62 5.46 15.98
C ARG A 477 -16.62 6.35 15.26
N SER A 478 -16.16 5.93 14.07
CA SER A 478 -15.17 6.70 13.32
C SER A 478 -15.77 7.86 12.53
N GLN A 479 -17.04 7.77 12.12
CA GLN A 479 -17.70 8.84 11.36
C GLN A 479 -18.45 9.85 12.24
N ALA A 480 -19.02 9.41 13.37
CA ALA A 480 -19.79 10.28 14.25
C ALA A 480 -19.06 11.58 14.69
N PRO A 481 -17.75 11.60 14.97
CA PRO A 481 -17.05 12.83 15.35
C PRO A 481 -16.61 13.70 14.16
N GLU A 482 -16.73 13.22 12.93
CA GLU A 482 -16.25 13.95 11.74
C GLU A 482 -17.19 15.12 11.39
N ASP A 483 -16.61 16.23 10.92
CA ASP A 483 -17.33 17.50 10.72
C ASP A 483 -18.55 17.39 9.79
N PHE A 484 -18.52 16.47 8.82
CA PHE A 484 -19.62 16.28 7.88
C PHE A 484 -20.85 15.58 8.49
N MET A 485 -20.67 14.76 9.53
CA MET A 485 -21.74 13.95 10.14
C MET A 485 -22.10 14.43 11.55
N LYS A 486 -21.14 14.97 12.29
CA LYS A 486 -21.29 15.44 13.67
C LYS A 486 -22.49 16.36 13.89
N PRO A 487 -22.79 17.38 13.04
CA PRO A 487 -23.93 18.27 13.25
C PRO A 487 -25.28 17.53 13.31
N PHE A 488 -25.45 16.46 12.53
CA PHE A 488 -26.69 15.69 12.45
C PHE A 488 -26.87 14.79 13.68
N VAL A 489 -25.79 14.10 14.09
CA VAL A 489 -25.78 13.23 15.27
C VAL A 489 -25.99 14.05 16.54
N ASP A 490 -25.29 15.17 16.68
CA ASP A 490 -25.41 16.06 17.84
C ASP A 490 -26.81 16.68 17.95
N TRP A 491 -27.43 17.03 16.81
CA TRP A 491 -28.77 17.62 16.82
C TRP A 491 -29.83 16.61 17.29
N LEU A 492 -29.78 15.36 16.81
CA LEU A 492 -30.65 14.30 17.30
C LEU A 492 -30.45 14.02 18.80
N ALA A 493 -29.18 13.99 19.26
CA ALA A 493 -28.86 13.79 20.67
C ALA A 493 -29.35 14.94 21.56
N TYR A 494 -29.22 16.19 21.08
CA TYR A 494 -29.75 17.39 21.75
C TYR A 494 -31.27 17.27 21.98
N HIS A 495 -32.00 16.80 20.95
CA HIS A 495 -33.45 16.50 20.97
C HIS A 495 -33.82 15.18 21.69
N LYS A 496 -32.95 14.70 22.57
CA LYS A 496 -33.20 13.58 23.51
C LYS A 496 -33.51 12.25 22.81
N ILE A 497 -32.97 12.04 21.62
CA ILE A 497 -32.91 10.71 21.00
C ILE A 497 -31.66 10.00 21.55
N PRO A 498 -31.79 8.80 22.17
CA PRO A 498 -30.65 8.01 22.59
C PRO A 498 -29.82 7.57 21.38
N ILE A 499 -28.54 7.95 21.37
CA ILE A 499 -27.59 7.56 20.33
C ILE A 499 -26.40 6.85 20.98
N LYS A 500 -25.92 5.79 20.33
CA LYS A 500 -24.67 5.14 20.66
C LYS A 500 -23.71 5.13 19.46
N THR A 501 -22.42 5.26 19.74
CA THR A 501 -21.35 5.02 18.77
C THR A 501 -20.82 3.61 18.94
N LEU A 502 -20.61 2.89 17.84
CA LEU A 502 -20.08 1.54 17.83
C LEU A 502 -18.98 1.41 16.78
N ALA A 503 -17.93 0.65 17.10
CA ALA A 503 -16.94 0.22 16.10
C ALA A 503 -16.98 -1.31 15.99
N GLY A 504 -16.60 -1.81 14.81
CA GLY A 504 -16.63 -3.24 14.51
C GLY A 504 -15.61 -4.06 15.31
N PRO A 505 -15.70 -5.40 15.24
CA PRO A 505 -14.85 -6.30 16.00
C PRO A 505 -13.45 -6.39 15.39
N ASN A 506 -12.44 -5.75 16.00
CA ASN A 506 -11.04 -5.89 15.57
C ASN A 506 -10.07 -5.70 16.75
N PRO A 507 -10.10 -6.57 17.79
CA PRO A 507 -9.34 -6.35 19.02
C PRO A 507 -7.82 -6.20 18.80
N ASP A 508 -7.29 -6.89 17.80
CA ASP A 508 -5.84 -7.00 17.55
C ASP A 508 -5.37 -6.24 16.30
N GLY A 509 -6.29 -5.60 15.56
CA GLY A 509 -5.98 -4.91 14.31
C GLY A 509 -6.06 -3.38 14.41
N PRO A 510 -5.71 -2.66 13.34
CA PRO A 510 -5.76 -1.21 13.36
C PRO A 510 -7.21 -0.72 13.45
N LYS A 511 -7.48 0.14 14.44
CA LYS A 511 -8.82 0.68 14.75
C LYS A 511 -9.54 1.32 13.56
N ILE A 512 -8.81 1.78 12.54
CA ILE A 512 -9.40 2.38 11.34
C ILE A 512 -10.29 1.40 10.57
N LEU A 513 -10.06 0.09 10.70
CA LEU A 513 -10.84 -0.97 10.06
C LEU A 513 -12.11 -1.35 10.84
N GLU A 514 -12.25 -0.92 12.09
CA GLU A 514 -13.42 -1.24 12.93
C GLU A 514 -14.62 -0.39 12.54
N LYS A 515 -15.61 -0.96 11.84
CA LYS A 515 -16.81 -0.20 11.41
C LYS A 515 -18.13 -0.77 11.91
N ALA A 516 -19.05 0.10 12.30
CA ALA A 516 -20.48 -0.23 12.36
C ALA A 516 -21.13 0.16 11.01
N HIS A 517 -21.04 -0.73 10.04
CA HIS A 517 -21.28 -0.40 8.62
C HIS A 517 -22.70 -0.73 8.13
N ASN A 518 -23.61 -1.07 9.05
CA ASN A 518 -25.03 -1.26 8.76
C ASN A 518 -25.69 0.00 8.17
N LYS A 519 -26.68 -0.22 7.31
CA LYS A 519 -27.68 0.78 6.92
C LYS A 519 -29.07 0.16 7.08
N LEU A 520 -29.63 0.26 8.29
CA LEU A 520 -30.90 -0.37 8.61
C LEU A 520 -31.77 0.44 9.56
N ALA A 521 -33.08 0.26 9.47
CA ALA A 521 -34.05 0.73 10.45
C ALA A 521 -35.16 -0.31 10.67
N ILE A 522 -35.57 -0.51 11.92
CA ILE A 522 -36.69 -1.37 12.31
C ILE A 522 -37.81 -0.51 12.88
N LEU A 523 -39.00 -0.59 12.27
CA LEU A 523 -40.17 0.21 12.60
C LEU A 523 -41.23 -0.70 13.22
N ASP A 524 -41.66 -0.37 14.44
CA ASP A 524 -42.65 -1.09 15.24
C ASP A 524 -42.38 -2.60 15.43
N GLY A 525 -41.15 -3.06 15.16
CA GLY A 525 -40.77 -4.48 15.13
C GLY A 525 -41.39 -5.27 13.96
N LYS A 526 -41.90 -4.57 12.93
CA LYS A 526 -42.68 -5.17 11.83
C LYS A 526 -42.13 -4.89 10.45
N LEU A 527 -41.55 -3.71 10.25
CA LEU A 527 -41.00 -3.29 8.95
C LEU A 527 -39.52 -2.99 9.11
N VAL A 528 -38.70 -3.60 8.25
CA VAL A 528 -37.26 -3.33 8.16
C VAL A 528 -36.98 -2.57 6.88
N LEU A 529 -36.19 -1.51 6.99
CA LEU A 529 -35.55 -0.82 5.87
C LEU A 529 -34.09 -1.23 5.89
N THR A 530 -33.55 -1.73 4.79
CA THR A 530 -32.12 -2.07 4.67
C THR A 530 -31.62 -1.93 3.24
N GLY A 531 -30.32 -2.13 3.02
CA GLY A 531 -29.67 -2.12 1.72
C GLY A 531 -28.32 -1.42 1.75
N SER A 532 -27.93 -0.85 0.61
CA SER A 532 -26.67 -0.11 0.49
C SER A 532 -26.81 1.38 0.83
N THR A 533 -28.04 1.89 0.82
CA THR A 533 -28.38 3.32 0.92
C THR A 533 -28.00 3.89 2.29
N ASN A 534 -26.97 4.74 2.34
CA ASN A 534 -26.75 5.61 3.49
C ASN A 534 -27.83 6.70 3.55
N TRP A 535 -28.11 7.25 4.73
CA TRP A 535 -29.11 8.31 4.90
C TRP A 535 -28.50 9.69 4.63
N THR A 536 -28.05 9.88 3.38
CA THR A 536 -27.37 11.08 2.89
C THR A 536 -28.05 11.60 1.62
N VAL A 537 -27.87 12.89 1.33
CA VAL A 537 -28.36 13.48 0.06
C VAL A 537 -27.65 12.84 -1.15
N SER A 538 -26.36 12.52 -1.03
CA SER A 538 -25.59 11.87 -2.10
C SER A 538 -26.13 10.47 -2.45
N ALA A 539 -26.51 9.67 -1.45
CA ALA A 539 -27.05 8.33 -1.68
C ALA A 539 -28.34 8.36 -2.52
N VAL A 540 -29.11 9.45 -2.42
CA VAL A 540 -30.40 9.63 -3.09
C VAL A 540 -30.25 10.27 -4.47
N VAL A 541 -29.32 11.22 -4.62
CA VAL A 541 -29.25 12.09 -5.80
C VAL A 541 -28.12 11.72 -6.76
N THR A 542 -26.99 11.23 -6.22
CA THR A 542 -25.75 11.06 -7.01
C THR A 542 -25.31 9.62 -7.14
N ASN A 543 -25.69 8.76 -6.20
CA ASN A 543 -25.23 7.37 -6.14
C ASN A 543 -26.22 6.41 -6.78
N PHE A 544 -25.68 5.29 -7.27
CA PHE A 544 -26.45 4.08 -7.51
C PHE A 544 -26.54 3.30 -6.20
N ASP A 545 -27.72 3.28 -5.60
CA ASP A 545 -27.97 2.66 -4.30
C ASP A 545 -29.31 1.92 -4.30
N GLY A 546 -29.45 0.93 -3.42
CA GLY A 546 -30.70 0.19 -3.23
C GLY A 546 -31.25 0.30 -1.81
N LEU A 547 -32.50 0.74 -1.70
CA LEU A 547 -33.33 0.66 -0.48
C LEU A 547 -34.33 -0.48 -0.65
N TYR A 548 -34.42 -1.35 0.35
CA TYR A 548 -35.32 -2.50 0.37
C TYR A 548 -36.15 -2.51 1.66
N LEU A 549 -37.43 -2.84 1.51
CA LEU A 549 -38.37 -2.96 2.62
C LEU A 549 -38.75 -4.44 2.82
N LEU A 550 -38.67 -4.89 4.07
CA LEU A 550 -38.99 -6.26 4.48
C LEU A 550 -40.08 -6.24 5.57
N ASP A 551 -41.19 -6.91 5.32
CA ASP A 551 -42.35 -7.01 6.20
C ASP A 551 -42.64 -8.45 6.68
N ASP A 552 -41.76 -9.40 6.35
CA ASP A 552 -41.82 -10.74 6.92
C ASP A 552 -41.52 -10.69 8.42
N ALA A 553 -42.40 -11.32 9.21
CA ALA A 553 -42.33 -11.24 10.66
C ALA A 553 -41.08 -11.91 11.26
N LYS A 554 -40.54 -12.97 10.63
CA LYS A 554 -39.33 -13.64 11.12
C LYS A 554 -38.10 -12.79 10.82
N ASP A 555 -38.01 -12.28 9.60
CA ASP A 555 -36.89 -11.42 9.20
C ASP A 555 -36.87 -10.14 10.05
N ALA A 556 -38.03 -9.50 10.26
CA ALA A 556 -38.16 -8.32 11.13
C ALA A 556 -37.76 -8.60 12.59
N ALA A 557 -38.15 -9.76 13.14
CA ALA A 557 -37.73 -10.19 14.47
C ALA A 557 -36.21 -10.41 14.55
N SER A 558 -35.60 -10.94 13.49
CA SER A 558 -34.15 -11.13 13.38
C SER A 558 -33.39 -9.82 13.46
N PHE A 559 -33.76 -8.84 12.63
CA PHE A 559 -33.14 -7.51 12.62
C PHE A 559 -33.34 -6.79 13.96
N ALA A 560 -34.52 -6.92 14.58
CA ALA A 560 -34.80 -6.34 15.88
C ALA A 560 -33.90 -6.93 16.99
N ALA A 561 -33.71 -8.25 17.00
CA ALA A 561 -32.82 -8.92 17.96
C ALA A 561 -31.36 -8.51 17.75
N TYR A 562 -30.88 -8.53 16.51
CA TYR A 562 -29.53 -8.10 16.16
C TYR A 562 -29.25 -6.65 16.56
N PHE A 563 -30.19 -5.74 16.26
CA PHE A 563 -30.06 -4.35 16.68
C PHE A 563 -30.00 -4.22 18.20
N ASP A 564 -30.86 -4.94 18.93
CA ASP A 564 -30.92 -4.86 20.38
C ASP A 564 -29.63 -5.35 21.04
N ASP A 565 -29.01 -6.40 20.51
CA ASP A 565 -27.70 -6.88 20.97
C ASP A 565 -26.59 -5.86 20.71
N MET A 566 -26.52 -5.29 19.50
CA MET A 566 -25.58 -4.20 19.21
C MET A 566 -25.80 -3.02 20.16
N PHE A 567 -27.06 -2.64 20.40
CA PHE A 567 -27.39 -1.50 21.26
C PHE A 567 -27.07 -1.76 22.73
N LYS A 568 -27.24 -2.99 23.21
CA LYS A 568 -26.92 -3.41 24.59
C LYS A 568 -25.45 -3.74 24.80
N SER A 569 -24.69 -3.93 23.71
CA SER A 569 -23.25 -4.23 23.77
C SER A 569 -22.50 -3.21 24.63
N ARG A 570 -21.49 -3.71 25.36
CA ARG A 570 -20.55 -2.87 26.12
C ARG A 570 -19.63 -2.07 25.22
N LEU A 571 -19.47 -2.50 23.96
CA LEU A 571 -18.70 -1.78 22.94
C LEU A 571 -19.48 -0.58 22.39
N ALA A 572 -20.80 -0.55 22.55
CA ALA A 572 -21.64 0.54 22.11
C ALA A 572 -21.66 1.65 23.17
N GLU A 573 -20.87 2.69 22.92
CA GLU A 573 -20.68 3.84 23.81
C GLU A 573 -21.78 4.87 23.63
N ARG A 574 -22.22 5.49 24.73
CA ARG A 574 -23.24 6.53 24.67
C ARG A 574 -22.66 7.80 24.05
N HIS A 575 -23.32 8.34 23.03
CA HIS A 575 -23.01 9.67 22.51
C HIS A 575 -23.50 10.74 23.49
N ILE A 576 -22.64 11.72 23.78
CA ILE A 576 -22.95 12.79 24.74
C ILE A 576 -23.64 13.94 23.98
N PRO A 577 -24.87 14.35 24.36
CA PRO A 577 -25.52 15.49 23.74
C PRO A 577 -24.71 16.78 23.93
N PRO A 578 -24.67 17.66 22.92
CA PRO A 578 -24.03 18.97 23.05
C PRO A 578 -24.79 19.86 24.05
N ALA A 579 -24.10 20.87 24.60
CA ALA A 579 -24.69 21.82 25.54
C ALA A 579 -25.68 22.81 24.90
N SER A 580 -25.51 23.10 23.61
CA SER A 580 -26.36 23.98 22.80
C SER A 580 -26.84 23.26 21.55
N GLU A 581 -27.97 23.69 21.01
CA GLU A 581 -28.51 23.12 19.78
C GLU A 581 -27.56 23.38 18.60
N PRO A 582 -27.09 22.34 17.89
CA PRO A 582 -26.30 22.52 16.68
C PRO A 582 -27.13 23.12 15.54
N THR A 583 -26.47 23.89 14.67
CA THR A 583 -27.10 24.31 13.41
C THR A 583 -27.05 23.16 12.41
N LEU A 584 -28.21 22.69 11.96
CA LEU A 584 -28.29 21.73 10.86
C LEU A 584 -28.10 22.45 9.51
N PRO A 585 -27.30 21.89 8.59
CA PRO A 585 -27.36 22.29 7.19
C PRO A 585 -28.79 22.18 6.64
N ASN A 586 -29.21 23.12 5.82
CA ASN A 586 -30.45 23.01 5.07
C ASN A 586 -30.27 22.11 3.82
N GLU A 587 -31.36 21.76 3.16
CA GLU A 587 -31.35 20.84 2.01
C GLU A 587 -30.51 21.40 0.84
N GLU A 588 -30.60 22.70 0.56
CA GLU A 588 -29.82 23.34 -0.49
C GLU A 588 -28.32 23.33 -0.16
N GLN A 589 -27.93 23.58 1.10
CA GLN A 589 -26.52 23.49 1.53
C GLN A 589 -25.98 22.06 1.39
N ALA A 590 -26.80 21.06 1.71
CA ALA A 590 -26.42 19.66 1.53
C ALA A 590 -26.29 19.28 0.04
N LEU A 591 -27.19 19.76 -0.82
CA LEU A 591 -27.11 19.59 -2.28
C LEU A 591 -25.90 20.32 -2.88
N GLU A 592 -25.67 21.57 -2.49
CA GLU A 592 -24.55 22.38 -2.99
C GLU A 592 -23.20 21.73 -2.63
N SER A 593 -23.11 21.07 -1.47
CA SER A 593 -21.87 20.37 -1.06
C SER A 593 -21.49 19.18 -1.96
N ILE A 594 -22.44 18.67 -2.76
CA ILE A 594 -22.25 17.52 -3.65
C ILE A 594 -22.28 17.89 -5.14
N ARG A 595 -22.76 19.09 -5.50
CA ARG A 595 -22.76 19.58 -6.89
C ARG A 595 -21.34 19.76 -7.42
N GLY A 596 -21.21 19.53 -8.71
CA GLY A 596 -20.00 19.86 -9.46
C GLY A 596 -19.66 18.85 -10.52
N VAL A 597 -18.74 19.23 -11.40
CA VAL A 597 -18.25 18.32 -12.43
C VAL A 597 -17.48 17.19 -11.74
N PRO A 598 -17.80 15.92 -12.05
CA PRO A 598 -17.02 14.80 -11.60
C PRO A 598 -15.55 15.03 -11.97
N GLN A 599 -14.64 15.13 -10.99
CA GLN A 599 -13.22 15.40 -11.29
C GLN A 599 -12.70 14.35 -12.27
N PRO A 600 -12.06 14.73 -13.38
CA PRO A 600 -11.36 13.77 -14.21
C PRO A 600 -10.28 13.11 -13.35
N LEU A 601 -9.96 11.85 -13.65
CA LEU A 601 -8.74 11.27 -13.09
C LEU A 601 -7.58 12.18 -13.48
N PRO A 602 -6.64 12.47 -12.57
CA PRO A 602 -5.43 13.16 -12.98
C PRO A 602 -4.80 12.39 -14.14
N PRO A 603 -4.25 13.09 -15.15
CA PRO A 603 -3.50 12.42 -16.20
C PRO A 603 -2.47 11.51 -15.52
N GLY A 604 -2.20 10.35 -16.13
CA GLY A 604 -1.09 9.52 -15.67
C GLY A 604 0.18 10.36 -15.51
N PRO A 605 1.08 10.00 -14.58
CA PRO A 605 2.26 10.81 -14.30
C PRO A 605 2.99 11.13 -15.61
N GLN A 606 3.08 12.42 -15.92
CA GLN A 606 3.80 12.92 -17.09
C GLN A 606 5.26 13.14 -16.69
N TRP A 607 6.14 12.33 -17.24
CA TRP A 607 7.57 12.40 -16.97
C TRP A 607 8.17 13.44 -17.92
N GLY A 608 8.70 14.54 -17.38
CA GLY A 608 9.53 15.45 -18.17
C GLY A 608 10.79 14.74 -18.67
N PRO A 609 11.44 15.24 -19.75
CA PRO A 609 12.71 14.67 -20.20
C PRO A 609 13.73 14.74 -19.05
N LEU A 610 14.41 13.62 -18.80
CA LEU A 610 15.58 13.61 -17.92
C LEU A 610 16.73 14.34 -18.63
N PRO A 611 17.71 14.91 -17.88
CA PRO A 611 18.95 15.39 -18.48
C PRO A 611 19.59 14.31 -19.34
N GLU A 612 20.34 14.68 -20.37
CA GLU A 612 21.09 13.69 -21.16
C GLU A 612 22.19 13.05 -20.31
N ALA A 613 22.28 11.73 -20.35
CA ALA A 613 23.40 10.98 -19.77
C ALA A 613 24.66 11.16 -20.64
N ARG A 614 25.84 10.83 -20.10
CA ARG A 614 27.09 10.83 -20.87
C ARG A 614 26.95 9.89 -22.07
N THR A 615 27.47 10.30 -23.21
CA THR A 615 27.43 9.49 -24.43
C THR A 615 28.67 8.62 -24.56
N LEU A 616 28.48 7.34 -24.88
CA LEU A 616 29.51 6.34 -25.11
C LEU A 616 29.56 5.94 -26.58
N ASN A 617 30.74 5.58 -27.06
CA ASN A 617 30.91 4.98 -28.38
C ASN A 617 31.40 3.53 -28.22
N PHE A 618 30.63 2.58 -28.73
CA PHE A 618 30.97 1.17 -28.71
C PHE A 618 30.84 0.60 -30.13
N ASN A 619 31.98 0.23 -30.73
CA ASN A 619 32.06 -0.32 -32.09
C ASN A 619 31.28 0.50 -33.16
N GLY A 620 31.32 1.83 -33.05
CA GLY A 620 30.64 2.74 -33.99
C GLY A 620 29.20 3.06 -33.62
N GLU A 621 28.65 2.42 -32.60
CA GLU A 621 27.33 2.69 -32.06
C GLU A 621 27.37 3.64 -30.86
N THR A 622 26.36 4.49 -30.76
CA THR A 622 26.22 5.47 -29.67
C THR A 622 25.26 4.95 -28.60
N LEU A 623 25.69 4.91 -27.34
CA LEU A 623 24.90 4.47 -26.18
C LEU A 623 24.94 5.52 -25.07
N PRO A 624 23.86 5.70 -24.28
CA PRO A 624 23.92 6.52 -23.07
C PRO A 624 24.60 5.74 -21.94
N SER A 625 25.32 6.43 -21.06
CA SER A 625 25.88 5.85 -19.84
C SER A 625 24.82 5.46 -18.81
N SER A 626 23.64 6.07 -18.87
CA SER A 626 22.53 5.84 -17.95
C SER A 626 21.19 5.87 -18.69
N ALA A 627 20.31 4.90 -18.41
CA ALA A 627 18.95 4.86 -18.92
C ALA A 627 18.00 4.24 -17.90
N VAL A 628 16.71 4.59 -17.98
CA VAL A 628 15.69 4.19 -16.98
C VAL A 628 14.35 3.88 -17.63
N ARG A 629 13.59 2.96 -17.03
CA ARG A 629 12.19 2.73 -17.38
C ARG A 629 11.25 3.60 -16.55
N PRO A 630 10.14 4.11 -17.14
CA PRO A 630 9.70 3.91 -18.52
C PRO A 630 10.25 4.96 -19.52
N VAL A 631 11.16 5.85 -19.11
CA VAL A 631 11.60 7.01 -19.92
C VAL A 631 12.36 6.60 -21.19
N HIS A 632 13.18 5.55 -21.11
CA HIS A 632 14.08 5.13 -22.18
C HIS A 632 13.75 3.71 -22.70
N PRO A 633 14.05 3.40 -23.97
CA PRO A 633 13.83 2.07 -24.55
C PRO A 633 14.97 1.10 -24.18
N VAL A 634 15.02 0.68 -22.91
CA VAL A 634 16.15 -0.09 -22.34
C VAL A 634 16.39 -1.39 -23.11
N GLN A 635 15.34 -2.17 -23.42
CA GLN A 635 15.47 -3.36 -24.27
C GLN A 635 16.20 -3.09 -25.60
N GLN A 636 15.92 -1.97 -26.26
CA GLN A 636 16.54 -1.63 -27.54
C GLN A 636 18.01 -1.21 -27.38
N LEU A 637 18.38 -0.57 -26.28
CA LEU A 637 19.78 -0.26 -25.98
C LEU A 637 20.61 -1.53 -25.76
N LEU A 638 20.04 -2.54 -25.11
CA LEU A 638 20.66 -3.86 -24.97
C LEU A 638 20.86 -4.55 -26.33
N ILE A 639 19.81 -4.59 -27.17
CA ILE A 639 19.88 -5.15 -28.53
C ILE A 639 20.97 -4.43 -29.34
N LYS A 640 21.04 -3.10 -29.23
CA LYS A 640 22.05 -2.27 -29.91
C LYS A 640 23.48 -2.65 -29.50
N ALA A 641 23.74 -2.81 -28.20
CA ALA A 641 25.04 -3.27 -27.71
C ALA A 641 25.38 -4.70 -28.20
N ILE A 642 24.41 -5.61 -28.17
CA ILE A 642 24.57 -6.99 -28.67
C ILE A 642 24.88 -7.00 -30.18
N ASP A 643 24.17 -6.20 -30.97
CA ASP A 643 24.35 -6.13 -32.42
C ASP A 643 25.67 -5.45 -32.83
N ALA A 644 26.15 -4.50 -32.02
CA ALA A 644 27.46 -3.86 -32.20
C ALA A 644 28.64 -4.76 -31.81
N SER A 645 28.41 -5.82 -31.01
CA SER A 645 29.48 -6.70 -30.52
C SER A 645 30.12 -7.50 -31.64
N ALA A 646 31.46 -7.65 -31.60
CA ALA A 646 32.26 -8.26 -32.65
C ALA A 646 33.07 -9.49 -32.19
N GLU A 647 33.37 -9.62 -30.90
CA GLU A 647 34.29 -10.62 -30.36
C GLU A 647 33.61 -11.55 -29.36
N SER A 648 33.03 -11.00 -28.30
CA SER A 648 32.42 -11.79 -27.22
C SER A 648 31.34 -11.05 -26.44
N ILE A 649 30.45 -11.82 -25.82
CA ILE A 649 29.41 -11.35 -24.90
C ILE A 649 29.41 -12.28 -23.69
N GLU A 650 29.72 -11.74 -22.52
CA GLU A 650 29.63 -12.45 -21.25
C GLU A 650 28.44 -11.94 -20.43
N LEU A 651 27.54 -12.84 -20.02
CA LEU A 651 26.29 -12.51 -19.33
C LEU A 651 26.22 -13.14 -17.93
N ALA A 652 25.66 -12.41 -16.96
CA ALA A 652 25.20 -12.95 -15.68
C ALA A 652 23.78 -12.42 -15.40
N LEU A 653 22.78 -13.30 -15.48
CA LEU A 653 21.37 -12.93 -15.51
C LEU A 653 20.55 -13.59 -14.40
N TYR A 654 20.00 -12.75 -13.50
CA TYR A 654 19.02 -13.18 -12.49
C TYR A 654 17.70 -13.64 -13.10
N GLU A 655 17.14 -12.87 -14.03
CA GLU A 655 15.85 -13.15 -14.69
C GLU A 655 15.97 -12.78 -16.17
N PHE A 656 15.49 -13.67 -17.05
CA PHE A 656 15.57 -13.49 -18.49
C PHE A 656 14.35 -14.10 -19.21
N ASN A 657 13.63 -13.27 -19.96
CA ASN A 657 12.52 -13.72 -20.83
C ASN A 657 12.21 -12.78 -22.02
N LEU A 658 13.14 -11.88 -22.37
CA LEU A 658 12.99 -11.01 -23.53
C LEU A 658 13.34 -11.73 -24.84
N GLN A 659 12.31 -12.04 -25.63
CA GLN A 659 12.45 -12.78 -26.87
C GLN A 659 13.35 -12.09 -27.91
N GLU A 660 13.19 -10.77 -28.10
CA GLU A 660 14.00 -10.03 -29.08
C GLU A 660 15.49 -9.98 -28.70
N VAL A 661 15.80 -10.07 -27.40
CA VAL A 661 17.17 -10.13 -26.91
C VAL A 661 17.80 -11.50 -27.24
N VAL A 662 17.06 -12.60 -27.11
CA VAL A 662 17.51 -13.92 -27.61
C VAL A 662 17.84 -13.87 -29.10
N GLU A 663 16.99 -13.21 -29.90
CA GLU A 663 17.20 -13.07 -31.33
C GLU A 663 18.44 -12.23 -31.66
N ALA A 664 18.70 -11.17 -30.89
CA ALA A 664 19.94 -10.40 -30.99
C ALA A 664 21.18 -11.25 -30.68
N LEU A 665 21.12 -12.08 -29.62
CA LEU A 665 22.22 -13.00 -29.29
C LEU A 665 22.45 -14.05 -30.39
N ARG A 666 21.38 -14.55 -31.02
CA ARG A 666 21.48 -15.44 -32.20
C ARG A 666 22.14 -14.74 -33.38
N ARG A 667 21.79 -13.47 -33.65
CA ARG A 667 22.47 -12.67 -34.68
C ARG A 667 23.95 -12.48 -34.36
N ALA A 668 24.31 -12.20 -33.11
CA ALA A 668 25.69 -12.08 -32.68
C ALA A 668 26.47 -13.39 -32.90
N LYS A 669 25.91 -14.52 -32.48
CA LYS A 669 26.51 -15.85 -32.73
C LYS A 669 26.68 -16.14 -34.21
N ALA A 670 25.70 -15.77 -35.06
CA ALA A 670 25.80 -15.92 -36.51
C ALA A 670 26.94 -15.08 -37.13
N ARG A 671 27.29 -13.94 -36.50
CA ARG A 671 28.46 -13.11 -36.86
C ARG A 671 29.79 -13.65 -36.31
N GLY A 672 29.76 -14.74 -35.53
CA GLY A 672 30.96 -15.35 -34.93
C GLY A 672 31.28 -14.86 -33.50
N VAL A 673 30.42 -14.03 -32.91
CA VAL A 673 30.59 -13.53 -31.54
C VAL A 673 30.40 -14.66 -30.53
N LYS A 674 31.33 -14.80 -29.58
CA LYS A 674 31.25 -15.82 -28.53
C LYS A 674 30.32 -15.38 -27.39
N VAL A 675 29.18 -16.06 -27.22
CA VAL A 675 28.23 -15.74 -26.14
C VAL A 675 28.36 -16.78 -25.02
N ARG A 676 28.61 -16.30 -23.80
CA ARG A 676 28.71 -17.10 -22.57
C ARG A 676 27.79 -16.53 -21.51
N ALA A 677 27.06 -17.38 -20.80
CA ALA A 677 26.08 -16.93 -19.81
C ALA A 677 26.19 -17.69 -18.49
N ILE A 678 25.82 -17.01 -17.40
CA ILE A 678 25.55 -17.57 -16.08
C ILE A 678 24.11 -17.21 -15.73
N VAL A 679 23.27 -18.22 -15.46
CA VAL A 679 21.84 -18.08 -15.16
C VAL A 679 21.57 -18.47 -13.71
N GLU A 680 20.64 -17.76 -13.05
CA GLU A 680 20.25 -18.08 -11.68
C GLU A 680 19.51 -19.43 -11.58
N TYR A 681 19.85 -20.20 -10.55
CA TYR A 681 19.36 -21.56 -10.31
C TYR A 681 17.84 -21.72 -10.36
N TYR A 682 17.05 -20.85 -9.71
CA TYR A 682 15.59 -20.94 -9.71
C TYR A 682 14.94 -20.50 -11.02
N GLN A 683 15.67 -19.82 -11.92
CA GLN A 683 15.22 -19.64 -13.31
C GLN A 683 15.48 -20.89 -14.16
N ALA A 684 16.61 -21.57 -13.91
CA ALA A 684 16.92 -22.83 -14.55
C ALA A 684 16.01 -23.97 -14.06
N PHE A 685 15.67 -23.99 -12.76
CA PHE A 685 14.86 -25.01 -12.09
C PHE A 685 13.71 -24.35 -11.30
N PRO A 686 12.69 -23.81 -11.98
CA PRO A 686 11.58 -23.17 -11.30
C PRO A 686 10.79 -24.20 -10.49
N LYS A 687 10.53 -23.89 -9.21
CA LYS A 687 9.82 -24.76 -8.27
C LYS A 687 8.42 -24.20 -7.95
N GLY A 688 7.53 -25.10 -7.58
CA GLY A 688 6.16 -24.78 -7.13
C GLY A 688 5.17 -24.60 -8.28
N ASN A 689 3.95 -24.19 -7.93
CA ASN A 689 2.85 -24.05 -8.87
C ASN A 689 2.58 -22.57 -9.21
N ARG A 690 2.07 -22.34 -10.41
CA ARG A 690 1.40 -21.10 -10.81
C ARG A 690 0.08 -20.97 -10.03
N HIS A 691 -0.51 -19.77 -10.04
CA HIS A 691 -1.75 -19.50 -9.31
C HIS A 691 -2.96 -20.31 -9.82
N ASN A 692 -2.89 -20.82 -11.06
CA ASN A 692 -3.85 -21.73 -11.68
C ASN A 692 -3.59 -23.21 -11.36
N GLY A 693 -2.62 -23.53 -10.50
CA GLY A 693 -2.29 -24.90 -10.10
C GLY A 693 -1.29 -25.62 -11.01
N GLU A 694 -0.92 -25.05 -12.16
CA GLU A 694 0.07 -25.65 -13.06
C GLU A 694 1.48 -25.62 -12.46
N VAL A 695 2.25 -26.69 -12.66
CA VAL A 695 3.66 -26.73 -12.25
C VAL A 695 4.43 -25.67 -13.04
N ARG A 696 5.27 -24.90 -12.34
CA ARG A 696 6.15 -23.93 -13.02
C ARG A 696 7.19 -24.69 -13.84
N VAL A 697 7.33 -24.30 -15.11
CA VAL A 697 8.32 -24.85 -16.03
C VAL A 697 9.31 -23.75 -16.45
N ARG A 698 10.52 -24.16 -16.81
CA ARG A 698 11.55 -23.27 -17.35
C ARG A 698 11.00 -22.57 -18.59
N ASN A 699 11.23 -21.26 -18.70
CA ASN A 699 10.74 -20.51 -19.84
C ASN A 699 11.58 -20.79 -21.11
N PRO A 700 11.02 -20.62 -22.32
CA PRO A 700 11.71 -20.93 -23.58
C PRO A 700 12.99 -20.12 -23.82
N GLN A 701 13.09 -18.90 -23.31
CA GLN A 701 14.25 -18.03 -23.50
C GLN A 701 15.45 -18.51 -22.67
N ILE A 702 15.22 -18.92 -21.41
CA ILE A 702 16.23 -19.59 -20.59
C ILE A 702 16.64 -20.92 -21.24
N GLN A 703 15.68 -21.68 -21.78
CA GLN A 703 16.00 -22.92 -22.50
C GLN A 703 16.89 -22.66 -23.71
N ALA A 704 16.60 -21.63 -24.52
CA ALA A 704 17.44 -21.23 -25.65
C ALA A 704 18.86 -20.83 -25.23
N LEU A 705 19.05 -20.24 -24.03
CA LEU A 705 20.39 -19.98 -23.51
C LEU A 705 21.21 -21.26 -23.35
N PHE A 706 20.62 -22.32 -22.80
CA PHE A 706 21.29 -23.62 -22.64
C PHE A 706 21.50 -24.37 -23.95
N ASP A 707 20.53 -24.31 -24.86
CA ASP A 707 20.59 -25.08 -26.11
C ASP A 707 21.58 -24.47 -27.12
N GLU A 708 21.76 -23.15 -27.09
CA GLU A 708 22.46 -22.44 -28.17
C GLU A 708 23.75 -21.75 -27.74
N PHE A 709 24.01 -21.55 -26.45
CA PHE A 709 25.15 -20.76 -25.97
C PHE A 709 25.87 -21.46 -24.81
N ASP A 710 27.08 -21.00 -24.48
CA ASP A 710 27.88 -21.56 -23.39
C ASP A 710 27.35 -21.07 -22.03
N THR A 711 26.33 -21.77 -21.53
CA THR A 711 25.55 -21.36 -20.37
C THR A 711 25.73 -22.30 -19.18
N THR A 712 26.02 -21.72 -18.01
CA THR A 712 26.09 -22.41 -16.71
C THR A 712 25.06 -21.84 -15.73
N VAL A 713 24.84 -22.57 -14.64
CA VAL A 713 23.90 -22.23 -13.57
C VAL A 713 24.68 -21.81 -12.33
N LEU A 714 24.24 -20.74 -11.66
CA LEU A 714 24.77 -20.34 -10.35
C LEU A 714 23.63 -20.13 -9.35
N ARG A 715 23.85 -20.57 -8.12
CA ARG A 715 22.97 -20.31 -6.97
C ARG A 715 23.72 -19.47 -5.94
N GLY A 716 23.01 -18.78 -5.05
CA GLY A 716 23.65 -18.17 -3.88
C GLY A 716 24.25 -19.22 -2.94
N THR A 717 25.10 -18.76 -2.02
CA THR A 717 25.94 -19.62 -1.16
C THR A 717 25.17 -20.33 -0.04
N ARG A 718 24.01 -19.81 0.34
CA ARG A 718 23.06 -20.42 1.29
C ARG A 718 21.66 -19.98 0.96
N LEU A 719 20.64 -20.77 1.32
CA LEU A 719 19.25 -20.31 1.27
C LEU A 719 19.02 -19.12 2.21
N PRO A 720 18.27 -18.07 1.80
CA PRO A 720 17.61 -17.86 0.49
C PRO A 720 18.44 -17.08 -0.56
N GLY A 721 19.77 -17.11 -0.49
CA GLY A 721 20.69 -16.45 -1.41
C GLY A 721 20.56 -16.89 -2.88
N ILE A 722 20.85 -15.94 -3.78
CA ILE A 722 20.63 -16.04 -5.23
C ILE A 722 21.78 -15.40 -6.01
N MET A 723 21.91 -15.71 -7.31
CA MET A 723 22.70 -14.89 -8.24
C MET A 723 21.81 -13.75 -8.76
N HIS A 724 21.93 -12.55 -8.16
CA HIS A 724 21.01 -11.43 -8.41
C HIS A 724 21.58 -10.38 -9.37
N ASN A 725 22.69 -10.68 -10.04
CA ASN A 725 23.28 -9.78 -11.02
C ASN A 725 22.49 -9.70 -12.33
N LYS A 726 22.63 -8.56 -13.00
CA LYS A 726 22.21 -8.30 -14.37
C LYS A 726 23.39 -7.58 -15.01
N ILE A 727 24.33 -8.37 -15.50
CA ILE A 727 25.62 -7.88 -16.00
C ILE A 727 25.80 -8.42 -17.41
N ALA A 728 26.21 -7.55 -18.32
CA ALA A 728 26.73 -7.94 -19.62
C ALA A 728 28.08 -7.27 -19.89
N ILE A 729 29.03 -8.02 -20.46
CA ILE A 729 30.33 -7.51 -20.91
C ILE A 729 30.42 -7.75 -22.41
N PHE A 730 30.61 -6.69 -23.18
CA PHE A 730 30.66 -6.72 -24.65
C PHE A 730 32.08 -6.45 -25.11
N ASP A 731 32.67 -7.42 -25.82
CA ASP A 731 34.04 -7.43 -26.38
C ASP A 731 35.15 -7.12 -25.36
N GLY A 732 34.86 -7.18 -24.06
CA GLY A 732 35.77 -6.67 -23.03
C GLY A 732 36.05 -5.17 -23.12
N LYS A 733 35.18 -4.40 -23.77
CA LYS A 733 35.32 -2.94 -23.98
C LYS A 733 34.16 -2.14 -23.40
N LEU A 734 32.99 -2.76 -23.23
CA LEU A 734 31.80 -2.14 -22.67
C LEU A 734 31.18 -3.07 -21.61
N ILE A 735 30.70 -2.50 -20.51
CA ILE A 735 29.87 -3.21 -19.54
C ILE A 735 28.48 -2.62 -19.46
N GLU A 736 27.53 -3.47 -19.08
CA GLU A 736 26.19 -3.12 -18.62
C GLU A 736 26.00 -3.65 -17.20
N TYR A 737 25.36 -2.85 -16.35
CA TYR A 737 24.96 -3.22 -14.99
C TYR A 737 23.81 -2.33 -14.50
N GLY A 738 23.10 -2.75 -13.46
CA GLY A 738 22.03 -1.96 -12.83
C GLY A 738 21.00 -2.82 -12.11
N SER A 739 19.79 -2.28 -11.96
CA SER A 739 18.66 -3.00 -11.35
C SER A 739 17.80 -3.76 -12.36
N TYR A 740 17.88 -3.40 -13.64
CA TYR A 740 17.04 -3.89 -14.73
C TYR A 740 17.23 -5.39 -15.03
N ASN A 741 16.20 -6.20 -14.72
CA ASN A 741 16.13 -7.58 -15.19
C ASN A 741 15.90 -7.60 -16.71
N TRP A 742 16.53 -8.52 -17.44
CA TRP A 742 16.29 -8.69 -18.88
C TRP A 742 14.98 -9.44 -19.13
N ALA A 743 13.88 -8.89 -18.59
CA ALA A 743 12.58 -9.50 -18.48
C ALA A 743 11.46 -8.52 -18.85
N TYR A 744 10.36 -9.06 -19.36
CA TYR A 744 9.14 -8.35 -19.73
C TYR A 744 8.62 -7.47 -18.59
N THR A 745 8.64 -7.97 -17.35
CA THR A 745 8.17 -7.21 -16.18
C THR A 745 9.00 -5.97 -15.89
N ALA A 746 10.32 -6.06 -16.02
CA ALA A 746 11.20 -4.90 -15.89
C ALA A 746 11.01 -3.89 -17.03
N GLU A 747 10.82 -4.36 -18.26
CA GLU A 747 10.57 -3.48 -19.41
C GLU A 747 9.21 -2.77 -19.30
N TYR A 748 8.14 -3.45 -18.86
CA TYR A 748 6.78 -2.90 -19.00
C TYR A 748 6.10 -2.49 -17.69
N HIS A 749 6.58 -2.95 -16.53
CA HIS A 749 5.86 -2.79 -15.25
C HIS A 749 6.69 -2.17 -14.11
N HIS A 750 8.01 -2.01 -14.26
CA HIS A 750 8.87 -1.54 -13.18
C HIS A 750 9.52 -0.17 -13.46
N PHE A 751 9.77 0.60 -12.41
CA PHE A 751 10.80 1.64 -12.42
C PHE A 751 12.14 0.94 -12.15
N GLU A 752 13.04 1.01 -13.13
CA GLU A 752 14.33 0.32 -13.15
C GLU A 752 15.37 1.23 -13.80
N HIS A 753 16.64 0.96 -13.56
CA HIS A 753 17.74 1.63 -14.23
C HIS A 753 18.76 0.63 -14.78
N ILE A 754 19.44 1.09 -15.82
CA ILE A 754 20.59 0.44 -16.45
C ILE A 754 21.71 1.47 -16.62
N GLN A 755 22.94 1.01 -16.52
CA GLN A 755 24.14 1.82 -16.75
C GLN A 755 25.08 1.09 -17.71
N PHE A 756 25.72 1.88 -18.57
CA PHE A 756 26.79 1.43 -19.45
C PHE A 756 28.09 2.14 -19.08
N ALA A 757 29.23 1.43 -19.16
CA ALA A 757 30.54 2.05 -18.96
C ALA A 757 31.61 1.42 -19.85
N ASP A 758 32.54 2.26 -20.32
CA ASP A 758 33.60 1.96 -21.29
C ASP A 758 35.02 2.17 -20.73
N GLU A 759 35.13 2.49 -19.43
CA GLU A 759 36.40 2.59 -18.71
C GLU A 759 37.09 1.22 -18.69
N SER A 760 38.24 1.10 -19.35
CA SER A 760 38.92 -0.19 -19.55
C SER A 760 39.23 -0.92 -18.25
N GLU A 761 39.61 -0.20 -17.19
CA GLU A 761 39.87 -0.79 -15.88
C GLU A 761 38.58 -1.28 -15.21
N ARG A 762 37.46 -0.59 -15.41
CA ARG A 762 36.15 -0.97 -14.85
C ARG A 762 35.66 -2.25 -15.52
N VAL A 763 35.76 -2.28 -16.85
CA VAL A 763 35.40 -3.42 -17.68
C VAL A 763 36.25 -4.64 -17.32
N ALA A 764 37.56 -4.46 -17.17
CA ALA A 764 38.47 -5.52 -16.74
C ALA A 764 38.10 -6.08 -15.36
N PHE A 765 37.68 -5.22 -14.43
CA PHE A 765 37.26 -5.65 -13.10
C PHE A 765 35.94 -6.44 -13.13
N TYR A 766 34.93 -5.97 -13.88
CA TYR A 766 33.69 -6.74 -14.07
C TYR A 766 33.97 -8.10 -14.72
N ARG A 767 34.93 -8.19 -15.65
CA ARG A 767 35.38 -9.46 -16.22
C ARG A 767 35.98 -10.38 -15.15
N LYS A 768 36.83 -9.86 -14.26
CA LYS A 768 37.34 -10.60 -13.10
C LYS A 768 36.21 -11.12 -12.19
N ALA A 769 35.19 -10.30 -11.94
CA ALA A 769 34.02 -10.71 -11.17
C ALA A 769 33.18 -11.78 -11.88
N TRP A 770 33.02 -11.67 -13.20
CA TRP A 770 32.35 -12.69 -14.02
C TRP A 770 33.11 -14.01 -14.02
N ASP A 771 34.43 -13.99 -14.20
CA ASP A 771 35.29 -15.18 -14.14
C ASP A 771 35.21 -15.83 -12.75
N PHE A 772 35.19 -15.03 -11.68
CA PHE A 772 34.95 -15.50 -10.32
C PHE A 772 33.59 -16.19 -10.17
N MET A 773 32.50 -15.61 -10.68
CA MET A 773 31.19 -16.29 -10.66
C MET A 773 31.23 -17.59 -11.46
N ARG A 774 31.95 -17.59 -12.58
CA ARG A 774 32.09 -18.74 -13.47
C ARG A 774 32.78 -19.92 -12.77
N THR A 775 33.73 -19.69 -11.86
CA THR A 775 34.39 -20.78 -11.11
C THR A 775 33.46 -21.55 -10.17
N TYR A 776 32.35 -20.93 -9.73
CA TYR A 776 31.36 -21.55 -8.85
C TYR A 776 30.08 -21.99 -9.59
N SER A 777 29.98 -21.67 -10.89
CA SER A 777 28.82 -22.07 -11.69
C SER A 777 28.94 -23.53 -12.16
N GLN A 778 27.80 -24.20 -12.30
CA GLN A 778 27.71 -25.59 -12.72
C GLN A 778 27.06 -25.73 -14.09
N PRO A 779 27.50 -26.68 -14.94
CA PRO A 779 26.73 -27.12 -16.10
C PRO A 779 25.31 -27.54 -15.70
N LEU A 780 24.35 -27.39 -16.61
CA LEU A 780 22.94 -27.60 -16.33
C LEU A 780 22.63 -29.01 -15.77
N ASP A 781 23.24 -30.04 -16.34
CA ASP A 781 23.07 -31.44 -15.97
C ASP A 781 23.60 -31.78 -14.57
N LYS A 782 24.49 -30.95 -14.00
CA LYS A 782 25.07 -31.13 -12.67
C LYS A 782 24.46 -30.20 -11.62
N ALA A 783 23.86 -29.10 -12.05
CA ALA A 783 23.43 -28.02 -11.15
C ALA A 783 22.35 -28.45 -10.15
N GLU A 784 21.46 -29.37 -10.51
CA GLU A 784 20.36 -29.82 -9.65
C GLU A 784 20.83 -30.70 -8.48
N GLU A 785 21.86 -31.53 -8.73
CA GLU A 785 22.46 -32.45 -7.75
C GLU A 785 23.64 -31.84 -6.97
N HIS A 786 24.09 -30.65 -7.37
CA HIS A 786 25.25 -29.98 -6.78
C HIS A 786 25.01 -29.55 -5.32
N ASP A 787 26.01 -29.77 -4.46
CA ASP A 787 25.98 -29.30 -3.07
C ASP A 787 26.34 -27.82 -2.96
N TRP A 788 25.33 -26.99 -3.16
CA TRP A 788 25.45 -25.54 -3.03
C TRP A 788 25.75 -25.06 -1.60
N ALA A 789 25.48 -25.87 -0.56
CA ALA A 789 25.66 -25.44 0.83
C ALA A 789 27.12 -25.52 1.31
N GLY A 790 27.90 -26.40 0.68
CA GLY A 790 29.33 -26.55 0.92
C GLY A 790 30.21 -25.46 0.29
N GLU A 791 29.71 -24.76 -0.75
CA GLU A 791 30.48 -23.77 -1.50
C GLU A 791 30.43 -22.37 -0.87
N ARG A 792 31.58 -21.93 -0.34
CA ARG A 792 31.76 -20.57 0.18
C ARG A 792 32.95 -19.89 -0.49
N PRO A 793 32.72 -18.91 -1.37
CA PRO A 793 33.80 -18.12 -1.90
C PRO A 793 34.54 -17.41 -0.75
N ALA A 794 35.88 -17.37 -0.83
CA ALA A 794 36.72 -16.71 0.18
C ALA A 794 36.56 -15.17 0.22
N GLY A 795 35.83 -14.61 -0.74
CA GLY A 795 35.51 -13.19 -0.88
C GLY A 795 35.38 -12.83 -2.36
N ALA A 796 34.33 -12.08 -2.72
CA ALA A 796 34.22 -11.55 -4.07
C ALA A 796 35.26 -10.43 -4.32
N PRO A 797 35.66 -10.17 -5.58
CA PRO A 797 36.61 -9.11 -5.88
C PRO A 797 36.14 -7.73 -5.39
N VAL A 798 37.05 -6.95 -4.77
CA VAL A 798 36.86 -5.53 -4.43
C VAL A 798 37.85 -4.65 -5.19
N ASP A 799 37.40 -3.55 -5.83
CA ASP A 799 38.22 -2.65 -6.64
C ASP A 799 38.81 -1.51 -5.80
N GLU A 800 39.78 -1.85 -4.95
CA GLU A 800 40.45 -0.88 -4.05
C GLU A 800 41.58 -0.10 -4.73
N ASP A 801 42.15 -0.62 -5.81
CA ASP A 801 43.32 -0.03 -6.49
C ASP A 801 43.01 1.30 -7.18
N LEU A 802 41.74 1.53 -7.54
CA LEU A 802 41.23 2.74 -8.19
C LEU A 802 40.12 3.40 -7.35
N ALA A 803 40.36 3.51 -6.05
CA ALA A 803 39.39 4.08 -5.11
C ALA A 803 38.96 5.52 -5.48
N ILE A 804 37.65 5.78 -5.41
CA ILE A 804 37.08 7.12 -5.51
C ILE A 804 37.17 7.84 -4.15
N ASP A 805 37.16 9.17 -4.19
CA ASP A 805 37.23 10.01 -2.99
C ASP A 805 35.91 10.76 -2.78
N LEU A 806 35.20 10.42 -1.71
CA LEU A 806 34.02 11.16 -1.26
C LEU A 806 34.36 11.87 0.06
N ASN A 807 34.51 13.19 0.00
CA ASN A 807 34.72 14.04 1.18
C ASN A 807 35.95 13.66 2.04
N GLY A 808 36.99 13.05 1.45
CA GLY A 808 38.18 12.55 2.14
C GLY A 808 38.13 11.07 2.52
N THR A 809 37.00 10.39 2.29
CA THR A 809 36.85 8.93 2.47
C THR A 809 37.12 8.23 1.15
N LYS A 810 38.07 7.30 1.14
CA LYS A 810 38.33 6.41 0.01
C LYS A 810 37.30 5.28 -0.01
N LEU A 811 36.66 5.08 -1.16
CA LEU A 811 35.71 4.00 -1.42
C LEU A 811 36.16 3.23 -2.66
N PRO A 812 35.95 1.91 -2.74
CA PRO A 812 36.24 1.19 -3.97
C PRO A 812 35.35 1.72 -5.09
N ARG A 813 35.84 1.67 -6.33
CA ARG A 813 35.04 2.07 -7.49
C ARG A 813 33.88 1.11 -7.76
N GLN A 814 34.03 -0.14 -7.33
CA GLN A 814 33.02 -1.18 -7.43
C GLN A 814 33.28 -2.29 -6.40
N ALA A 815 32.20 -2.90 -5.93
CA ALA A 815 32.24 -4.00 -4.97
C ALA A 815 31.18 -5.05 -5.31
N PHE A 816 31.47 -6.31 -5.00
CA PHE A 816 30.62 -7.47 -5.28
C PHE A 816 30.33 -8.23 -4.00
N SER A 817 29.18 -8.87 -3.93
CA SER A 817 28.87 -9.86 -2.89
C SER A 817 28.89 -11.27 -3.49
N PRO A 818 29.05 -12.34 -2.69
CA PRO A 818 29.17 -12.34 -1.23
C PRO A 818 30.53 -11.85 -0.72
N ALA A 819 30.54 -11.26 0.48
CA ALA A 819 31.74 -10.94 1.26
C ALA A 819 32.75 -9.94 0.65
N GLY A 820 32.35 -9.14 -0.34
CA GLY A 820 33.16 -8.01 -0.87
C GLY A 820 32.82 -6.65 -0.26
N LEU A 821 32.20 -6.63 0.93
CA LEU A 821 32.02 -5.44 1.77
C LEU A 821 31.15 -4.36 1.12
N ILE A 822 30.10 -4.73 0.39
CA ILE A 822 29.20 -3.74 -0.24
C ILE A 822 28.50 -2.90 0.83
N GLU A 823 27.88 -3.55 1.82
CA GLU A 823 27.17 -2.86 2.92
C GLU A 823 28.10 -1.90 3.68
N GLU A 824 29.34 -2.34 3.96
CA GLU A 824 30.35 -1.54 4.64
C GLU A 824 30.70 -0.27 3.87
N ASN A 825 30.89 -0.38 2.55
CA ASN A 825 31.25 0.78 1.72
C ASN A 825 30.08 1.75 1.55
N ILE A 826 28.83 1.26 1.52
CA ILE A 826 27.64 2.13 1.57
C ILE A 826 27.58 2.88 2.91
N VAL A 827 27.80 2.19 4.04
CA VAL A 827 27.85 2.82 5.38
C VAL A 827 28.95 3.89 5.44
N LYS A 828 30.17 3.58 4.97
CA LYS A 828 31.27 4.56 4.88
C LYS A 828 30.91 5.78 4.03
N ALA A 829 30.22 5.56 2.91
CA ALA A 829 29.80 6.64 2.03
C ALA A 829 28.76 7.56 2.69
N ILE A 830 27.78 6.99 3.40
CA ILE A 830 26.78 7.75 4.17
C ILE A 830 27.45 8.49 5.35
N ALA A 831 28.38 7.84 6.05
CA ALA A 831 29.17 8.46 7.11
C ALA A 831 29.96 9.69 6.62
N ALA A 832 30.45 9.64 5.37
CA ALA A 832 31.16 10.73 4.72
C ALA A 832 30.26 11.86 4.20
N ALA A 833 28.93 11.68 4.17
CA ALA A 833 27.99 12.68 3.64
C ALA A 833 27.99 13.97 4.47
N LYS A 834 27.89 15.11 3.79
CA LYS A 834 27.92 16.46 4.41
C LYS A 834 26.66 17.28 4.14
N VAL A 835 25.91 16.98 3.08
CA VAL A 835 24.80 17.78 2.58
C VAL A 835 23.54 16.95 2.46
N SER A 836 23.58 15.84 1.72
CA SER A 836 22.37 15.06 1.44
C SER A 836 22.65 13.57 1.16
N VAL A 837 21.67 12.72 1.46
CA VAL A 837 21.63 11.31 1.06
C VAL A 837 20.24 11.00 0.50
N GLU A 838 20.19 10.60 -0.76
CA GLU A 838 18.97 10.26 -1.50
C GLU A 838 19.01 8.78 -1.87
N VAL A 839 18.07 7.97 -1.38
CA VAL A 839 18.05 6.51 -1.59
C VAL A 839 16.76 6.10 -2.29
N ALA A 840 16.86 5.43 -3.44
CA ALA A 840 15.76 4.72 -4.06
C ALA A 840 16.03 3.22 -3.98
N MET A 841 15.20 2.49 -3.21
CA MET A 841 15.48 1.10 -2.87
C MET A 841 14.23 0.22 -2.96
N PHE A 842 14.37 -0.88 -3.68
CA PHE A 842 13.36 -1.93 -3.74
C PHE A 842 13.20 -2.61 -2.37
N SER A 843 14.28 -3.18 -1.84
CA SER A 843 14.26 -3.97 -0.62
C SER A 843 15.32 -3.45 0.36
N PHE A 844 14.88 -3.04 1.54
CA PHE A 844 15.70 -2.36 2.55
C PHE A 844 15.42 -2.97 3.93
N TYR A 845 16.38 -3.71 4.50
CA TYR A 845 16.38 -4.26 5.87
C TYR A 845 17.71 -4.12 6.61
N SER A 846 18.71 -3.46 6.03
CA SER A 846 20.00 -3.31 6.68
C SER A 846 19.88 -2.33 7.85
N VAL A 847 20.06 -2.89 9.05
CA VAL A 847 20.18 -2.16 10.32
C VAL A 847 21.25 -1.09 10.22
N ARG A 848 22.41 -1.51 9.70
CA ARG A 848 23.63 -0.72 9.69
C ARG A 848 23.46 0.48 8.79
N ILE A 849 22.86 0.29 7.62
CA ILE A 849 22.53 1.40 6.72
C ILE A 849 21.45 2.30 7.33
N ALA A 850 20.37 1.74 7.91
CA ALA A 850 19.32 2.55 8.52
C ALA A 850 19.81 3.41 9.71
N GLN A 851 20.66 2.84 10.58
CA GLN A 851 21.30 3.54 11.69
C GLN A 851 22.24 4.62 11.19
N GLU A 852 23.05 4.35 10.16
CA GLU A 852 23.94 5.37 9.62
C GLU A 852 23.18 6.50 8.91
N LEU A 853 22.05 6.21 8.27
CA LEU A 853 21.15 7.25 7.74
C LEU A 853 20.55 8.11 8.86
N LEU A 854 20.18 7.50 10.01
CA LEU A 854 19.72 8.25 11.18
C LEU A 854 20.84 9.12 11.76
N ALA A 855 22.04 8.57 11.90
CA ALA A 855 23.22 9.31 12.34
C ALA A 855 23.52 10.48 11.39
N ALA A 856 23.44 10.29 10.07
CA ALA A 856 23.61 11.36 9.09
C ALA A 856 22.56 12.46 9.27
N LYS A 857 21.29 12.08 9.45
CA LYS A 857 20.20 13.03 9.72
C LYS A 857 20.44 13.81 11.01
N GLU A 858 20.90 13.17 12.08
CA GLU A 858 21.26 13.82 13.35
C GLU A 858 22.47 14.76 13.22
N ARG A 859 23.40 14.46 12.30
CA ARG A 859 24.47 15.38 11.90
C ARG A 859 24.00 16.59 11.07
N GLY A 860 22.72 16.63 10.68
CA GLY A 860 22.12 17.69 9.86
C GLY A 860 22.16 17.45 8.36
N VAL A 861 22.51 16.23 7.91
CA VAL A 861 22.46 15.83 6.50
C VAL A 861 21.00 15.60 6.09
N GLU A 862 20.58 16.12 4.94
CA GLU A 862 19.23 15.87 4.41
C GLU A 862 19.10 14.42 3.94
N VAL A 863 18.17 13.64 4.50
CA VAL A 863 17.94 12.25 4.08
C VAL A 863 16.55 12.08 3.48
N ARG A 864 16.51 11.64 2.22
CA ARG A 864 15.27 11.41 1.44
C ARG A 864 15.23 9.98 0.91
N LEU A 865 14.08 9.32 1.06
CA LEU A 865 13.93 7.91 0.71
C LEU A 865 12.76 7.71 -0.28
N VAL A 866 12.96 6.91 -1.32
CA VAL A 866 11.91 6.30 -2.14
C VAL A 866 11.94 4.79 -1.95
N LEU A 867 10.84 4.22 -1.44
CA LEU A 867 10.72 2.79 -1.16
C LEU A 867 9.60 2.15 -1.97
N ASP A 868 9.78 0.89 -2.35
CA ASP A 868 8.75 0.13 -3.05
C ASP A 868 7.51 -0.12 -2.17
N ARG A 869 6.33 0.02 -2.77
CA ARG A 869 5.02 -0.17 -2.11
C ARG A 869 4.88 -1.52 -1.42
N MET A 870 5.16 -2.59 -2.15
CA MET A 870 4.89 -3.95 -1.69
C MET A 870 5.92 -4.35 -0.64
N GLN A 871 7.19 -4.02 -0.88
CA GLN A 871 8.26 -4.29 0.07
C GLN A 871 8.09 -3.51 1.38
N SER A 872 7.66 -2.24 1.30
CA SER A 872 7.39 -1.43 2.49
C SER A 872 6.26 -2.04 3.32
N LYS A 873 5.14 -2.44 2.69
CA LYS A 873 3.99 -3.04 3.40
C LYS A 873 4.34 -4.34 4.11
N LEU A 874 5.17 -5.19 3.52
CA LEU A 874 5.57 -6.47 4.12
C LEU A 874 6.38 -6.26 5.40
N MET A 875 7.06 -5.12 5.52
CA MET A 875 8.18 -4.97 6.46
C MET A 875 7.95 -3.84 7.48
N LYS A 876 7.01 -2.93 7.18
CA LYS A 876 6.67 -1.74 7.98
C LYS A 876 7.87 -0.84 8.30
N LEU A 877 8.91 -0.86 7.47
CA LEU A 877 10.10 -0.02 7.68
C LEU A 877 9.80 1.47 7.41
N ASP A 878 8.81 1.73 6.57
CA ASP A 878 8.22 3.04 6.35
C ASP A 878 7.67 3.65 7.64
N ASP A 879 7.04 2.87 8.53
CA ASP A 879 6.59 3.36 9.85
C ASP A 879 7.76 3.83 10.71
N TRP A 880 8.88 3.10 10.73
CA TRP A 880 10.07 3.44 11.52
C TRP A 880 10.74 4.72 11.01
N PHE A 881 11.03 4.79 9.71
CA PHE A 881 11.61 5.99 9.11
C PHE A 881 10.68 7.21 9.29
N SER A 882 9.36 7.02 9.16
CA SER A 882 8.39 8.11 9.35
C SER A 882 8.33 8.58 10.80
N TYR A 883 8.37 7.65 11.75
CA TYR A 883 8.42 7.96 13.18
C TYR A 883 9.68 8.76 13.55
N HIS A 884 10.83 8.42 12.97
CA HIS A 884 12.09 9.16 13.12
C HIS A 884 12.18 10.41 12.23
N GLY A 885 11.07 10.83 11.60
CA GLY A 885 10.97 12.10 10.87
C GLY A 885 11.74 12.16 9.55
N PHE A 886 12.04 11.02 8.92
CA PHE A 886 12.62 10.98 7.57
C PHE A 886 11.61 11.45 6.53
N ASP A 887 12.11 12.03 5.43
CA ASP A 887 11.25 12.36 4.29
C ASP A 887 11.15 11.15 3.35
N VAL A 888 10.14 10.32 3.61
CA VAL A 888 9.91 9.04 2.90
C VAL A 888 8.81 9.18 1.86
N ARG A 889 9.02 8.57 0.71
CA ARG A 889 8.02 8.39 -0.35
C ARG A 889 7.90 6.91 -0.65
N ILE A 890 6.68 6.40 -0.62
CA ILE A 890 6.39 5.05 -1.06
C ILE A 890 5.88 5.15 -2.50
N LEU A 891 6.33 4.25 -3.37
CA LEU A 891 6.01 4.29 -4.79
C LEU A 891 5.77 2.87 -5.33
N ALA A 892 4.72 2.71 -6.14
CA ALA A 892 4.51 1.51 -6.96
C ALA A 892 5.19 1.69 -8.32
N GLY A 893 5.44 0.61 -9.07
CA GLY A 893 5.94 0.71 -10.45
C GLY A 893 5.05 1.57 -11.37
N PRO A 894 5.55 1.98 -12.54
CA PRO A 894 4.72 2.66 -13.51
C PRO A 894 3.58 1.72 -13.88
N ASN A 895 2.34 2.24 -13.92
CA ASN A 895 1.17 1.50 -14.37
C ASN A 895 0.79 1.92 -15.80
N PRO A 896 1.54 1.51 -16.84
CA PRO A 896 1.15 1.83 -18.20
C PRO A 896 0.07 0.87 -18.74
N TYR A 897 -0.07 -0.34 -18.19
CA TYR A 897 -0.93 -1.41 -18.77
C TYR A 897 -1.60 -2.33 -17.72
N GLU A 898 -1.96 -1.79 -16.56
CA GLU A 898 -3.06 -2.30 -15.71
C GLU A 898 -2.83 -3.66 -15.03
N ASN A 899 -1.70 -3.87 -14.34
CA ASN A 899 -1.61 -4.91 -13.31
C ASN A 899 -0.75 -4.48 -12.11
N VAL A 900 -1.42 -4.06 -11.04
CA VAL A 900 -0.79 -3.57 -9.79
C VAL A 900 0.04 -4.62 -9.05
N TYR A 901 -0.07 -5.91 -9.38
CA TYR A 901 0.74 -6.97 -8.74
C TYR A 901 2.19 -6.97 -9.21
N PHE A 902 2.44 -6.50 -10.43
CA PHE A 902 3.76 -6.47 -11.03
C PHE A 902 4.39 -5.08 -10.97
N GLU A 903 3.64 -4.05 -10.55
CA GLU A 903 4.17 -2.71 -10.36
C GLU A 903 5.22 -2.68 -9.24
N LYS A 904 6.48 -2.45 -9.61
CA LYS A 904 7.58 -2.26 -8.64
C LYS A 904 8.39 -1.00 -8.89
N THR A 905 8.77 -0.33 -7.82
CA THR A 905 9.97 0.53 -7.85
C THR A 905 11.17 -0.35 -7.53
N HIS A 906 11.75 -0.95 -8.56
CA HIS A 906 12.80 -1.96 -8.39
C HIS A 906 14.22 -1.36 -8.47
N ASN A 907 14.32 -0.03 -8.34
CA ASN A 907 15.57 0.72 -8.24
C ASN A 907 16.39 0.37 -7.00
N LYS A 908 17.73 0.48 -7.13
CA LYS A 908 18.73 0.18 -6.09
C LYS A 908 19.91 1.12 -6.24
N PHE A 909 19.69 2.38 -5.86
CA PHE A 909 20.73 3.39 -5.97
C PHE A 909 20.68 4.37 -4.80
N VAL A 910 21.84 4.98 -4.55
CA VAL A 910 22.04 6.05 -3.57
C VAL A 910 22.82 7.20 -4.20
N ILE A 911 22.42 8.43 -3.91
CA ILE A 911 23.13 9.64 -4.29
C ILE A 911 23.56 10.36 -3.02
N ILE A 912 24.85 10.70 -2.94
CA ILE A 912 25.42 11.36 -1.75
C ILE A 912 25.97 12.73 -2.15
N ASP A 913 25.54 13.76 -1.42
CA ASP A 913 25.84 15.19 -1.59
C ASP A 913 25.60 15.75 -2.99
N GLY A 914 24.85 15.01 -3.83
CA GLY A 914 24.73 15.28 -5.25
C GLY A 914 26.05 15.23 -6.01
N LYS A 915 27.03 14.46 -5.52
CA LYS A 915 28.39 14.32 -6.09
C LYS A 915 28.76 12.88 -6.43
N MET A 916 28.21 11.91 -5.70
CA MET A 916 28.50 10.50 -5.92
C MET A 916 27.20 9.73 -6.14
N LEU A 917 27.20 8.85 -7.13
CA LEU A 917 26.18 7.84 -7.36
C LEU A 917 26.74 6.47 -7.00
N GLY A 918 26.02 5.71 -6.20
CA GLY A 918 26.21 4.27 -6.01
C GLY A 918 25.00 3.53 -6.56
N ALA A 919 25.18 2.64 -7.53
CA ALA A 919 24.09 1.93 -8.21
C ALA A 919 24.50 0.52 -8.65
N GLY A 920 23.54 -0.39 -8.76
CA GLY A 920 23.80 -1.78 -9.13
C GLY A 920 22.61 -2.71 -8.81
N SER A 921 22.91 -3.97 -8.49
CA SER A 921 21.90 -4.97 -8.16
C SER A 921 21.60 -5.09 -6.67
N PHE A 922 22.47 -4.58 -5.80
CA PHE A 922 22.47 -4.82 -4.35
C PHE A 922 21.21 -4.30 -3.63
N ASN A 923 20.45 -5.22 -3.03
CA ASN A 923 19.41 -4.85 -2.07
C ASN A 923 20.04 -4.56 -0.70
N TYR A 924 19.50 -3.61 0.07
CA TYR A 924 20.05 -3.25 1.38
C TYR A 924 19.66 -4.28 2.45
N THR A 925 20.20 -5.49 2.37
CA THR A 925 19.83 -6.63 3.22
C THR A 925 21.05 -7.47 3.60
N ALA A 926 21.02 -8.14 4.75
CA ALA A 926 22.11 -9.05 5.13
C ALA A 926 22.25 -10.25 4.17
N ASN A 927 21.14 -10.72 3.58
CA ASN A 927 21.15 -11.81 2.61
C ASN A 927 21.85 -11.43 1.30
N ALA A 928 21.70 -10.17 0.87
CA ALA A 928 22.40 -9.61 -0.28
C ALA A 928 23.93 -9.63 -0.09
N GLU A 929 24.40 -9.21 1.09
CA GLU A 929 25.83 -9.14 1.42
C GLU A 929 26.47 -10.51 1.63
N LYS A 930 25.78 -11.42 2.33
CA LYS A 930 26.37 -12.68 2.81
C LYS A 930 26.14 -13.86 1.88
N ASN A 931 24.97 -13.92 1.25
CA ASN A 931 24.51 -15.15 0.58
C ASN A 931 24.27 -14.99 -0.92
N SER A 932 24.12 -13.76 -1.42
CA SER A 932 23.77 -13.50 -2.81
C SER A 932 24.95 -12.94 -3.60
N TYR A 933 24.96 -13.19 -4.91
CA TYR A 933 25.89 -12.53 -5.83
C TYR A 933 25.25 -11.26 -6.37
N GLU A 934 25.68 -10.12 -5.83
CA GLU A 934 25.20 -8.79 -6.21
C GLU A 934 26.40 -7.84 -6.45
N ASN A 935 26.12 -6.62 -6.92
CA ASN A 935 27.15 -5.60 -7.11
C ASN A 935 26.64 -4.20 -6.77
N VAL A 936 27.61 -3.32 -6.46
CA VAL A 936 27.46 -1.87 -6.50
C VAL A 936 28.65 -1.27 -7.23
N SER A 937 28.38 -0.29 -8.07
CA SER A 937 29.36 0.54 -8.75
C SER A 937 29.20 1.98 -8.26
N PHE A 938 30.32 2.62 -7.96
CA PHE A 938 30.37 4.03 -7.57
C PHE A 938 30.99 4.88 -8.67
N THR A 939 30.41 6.06 -8.89
CA THR A 939 30.90 7.05 -9.85
C THR A 939 30.77 8.48 -9.30
N LEU A 940 31.69 9.34 -9.72
CA LEU A 940 31.70 10.78 -9.51
C LEU A 940 31.42 11.56 -10.80
N ASP A 941 31.04 10.86 -11.88
CA ASP A 941 30.70 11.50 -13.16
C ASP A 941 29.49 12.43 -12.97
N GLU A 942 29.70 13.72 -13.24
CA GLU A 942 28.71 14.76 -12.95
C GLU A 942 27.43 14.58 -13.79
N ALA A 943 27.53 14.04 -15.01
CA ALA A 943 26.37 13.82 -15.89
C ALA A 943 25.50 12.67 -15.38
N ASP A 944 26.12 11.54 -15.00
CA ASP A 944 25.38 10.41 -14.39
C ASP A 944 24.75 10.80 -13.05
N VAL A 945 25.46 11.55 -12.21
CA VAL A 945 24.91 12.03 -10.94
C VAL A 945 23.75 13.00 -11.18
N ALA A 946 23.87 13.95 -12.10
CA ALA A 946 22.78 14.87 -12.44
C ALA A 946 21.55 14.12 -13.00
N PHE A 947 21.77 13.14 -13.88
CA PHE A 947 20.72 12.28 -14.42
C PHE A 947 19.96 11.54 -13.30
N PHE A 948 20.67 10.84 -12.41
CA PHE A 948 20.05 10.09 -11.33
C PHE A 948 19.40 10.98 -10.27
N ARG A 949 19.89 12.21 -10.04
CA ARG A 949 19.20 13.18 -9.18
C ARG A 949 17.86 13.61 -9.77
N ALA A 950 17.81 13.88 -11.07
CA ALA A 950 16.56 14.20 -11.75
C ALA A 950 15.59 13.01 -11.72
N TYR A 951 16.08 11.80 -11.94
CA TYR A 951 15.29 10.58 -11.84
C TYR A 951 14.81 10.31 -10.41
N PHE A 952 15.65 10.48 -9.39
CA PHE A 952 15.25 10.39 -7.99
C PHE A 952 14.13 11.39 -7.68
N LYS A 953 14.28 12.65 -8.09
CA LYS A 953 13.24 13.68 -7.90
C LYS A 953 11.92 13.25 -8.57
N MET A 954 12.00 12.70 -9.78
CA MET A 954 10.83 12.17 -10.50
C MET A 954 10.10 11.08 -9.69
N LEU A 955 10.84 10.09 -9.17
CA LEU A 955 10.29 9.03 -8.33
C LEU A 955 9.73 9.60 -7.01
N PHE A 956 10.46 10.52 -6.39
CA PHE A 956 10.12 11.12 -5.11
C PHE A 956 8.84 11.98 -5.19
N ASP A 957 8.67 12.75 -6.26
CA ASP A 957 7.49 13.56 -6.49
C ASP A 957 6.26 12.69 -6.84
N ALA A 958 6.47 11.51 -7.42
CA ALA A 958 5.40 10.56 -7.75
C ALA A 958 4.96 9.70 -6.55
N GLY A 959 5.85 9.47 -5.57
CA GLY A 959 5.55 8.65 -4.40
C GLY A 959 4.70 9.39 -3.36
N TRP A 960 4.07 8.65 -2.44
CA TRP A 960 3.25 9.22 -1.37
C TRP A 960 3.97 9.17 -0.03
N LYS A 961 3.65 10.13 0.86
CA LYS A 961 4.09 10.09 2.25
C LYS A 961 3.39 8.95 2.99
N PRO A 962 4.12 8.02 3.62
CA PRO A 962 3.52 7.03 4.51
C PRO A 962 2.89 7.70 5.74
N TYR A 963 2.07 6.93 6.47
CA TYR A 963 1.51 7.38 7.74
C TYR A 963 2.62 7.62 8.77
N VAL A 964 2.47 8.65 9.62
CA VAL A 964 3.39 8.89 10.74
C VAL A 964 2.75 8.33 12.02
N PRO A 965 3.30 7.25 12.60
CA PRO A 965 2.80 6.70 13.85
C PRO A 965 2.83 7.72 14.99
N LYS A 966 1.71 7.85 15.73
CA LYS A 966 1.60 8.73 16.92
C LYS A 966 2.38 8.22 18.14
N ARG A 967 2.79 6.95 18.11
CA ARG A 967 3.58 6.26 19.14
C ARG A 967 4.69 5.51 18.41
N PRO A 968 5.85 5.28 19.06
CA PRO A 968 6.80 4.30 18.54
C PRO A 968 6.01 3.01 18.29
N PRO A 969 6.09 2.40 17.10
CA PRO A 969 5.18 1.32 16.76
C PRO A 969 5.28 0.17 17.79
N GLU A 970 4.13 -0.29 18.32
CA GLU A 970 4.07 -1.31 19.38
C GLU A 970 4.64 -2.65 18.88
N GLY A 971 5.43 -3.33 19.72
CA GLY A 971 6.17 -4.54 19.31
C GLY A 971 7.39 -4.26 18.44
N LEU A 972 7.84 -3.00 18.38
CA LEU A 972 9.16 -2.66 17.89
C LEU A 972 10.09 -2.45 19.09
N PRO A 973 11.02 -3.37 19.31
CA PRO A 973 12.00 -3.22 20.36
C PRO A 973 13.07 -2.21 19.90
N THR A 974 14.04 -1.84 20.75
CA THR A 974 15.05 -0.80 20.49
C THR A 974 15.77 -0.98 19.13
N ALA A 975 16.52 0.03 18.64
CA ALA A 975 17.24 -0.08 17.36
C ALA A 975 18.14 -1.33 17.24
N GLU A 976 18.58 -1.90 18.36
CA GLU A 976 19.37 -3.14 18.47
C GLU A 976 18.50 -4.41 18.41
N GLU A 977 17.27 -4.36 18.92
CA GLU A 977 16.34 -5.48 18.96
C GLU A 977 15.43 -5.53 17.71
N PHE A 978 15.19 -4.38 17.04
CA PHE A 978 14.28 -4.25 15.89
C PHE A 978 14.66 -5.16 14.71
N PHE A 979 15.92 -5.59 14.68
CA PHE A 979 16.49 -6.47 13.67
C PHE A 979 17.11 -7.74 14.27
N SER A 980 16.56 -8.22 15.39
CA SER A 980 17.02 -9.48 16.00
C SER A 980 16.96 -10.65 15.00
N GLY A 981 17.83 -11.63 15.21
CA GLY A 981 17.84 -12.88 14.43
C GLY A 981 16.46 -13.57 14.43
N GLU A 982 15.75 -13.55 15.55
CA GLU A 982 14.38 -14.10 15.69
C GLU A 982 13.38 -13.45 14.75
N ARG A 983 13.43 -12.12 14.56
CA ARG A 983 12.51 -11.43 13.64
C ARG A 983 12.85 -11.75 12.19
N LEU A 984 14.13 -11.85 11.84
CA LEU A 984 14.57 -12.28 10.51
C LEU A 984 14.21 -13.77 10.24
N GLN A 985 14.21 -14.63 11.26
CA GLN A 985 13.72 -16.01 11.20
C GLN A 985 12.20 -16.08 10.99
N ALA A 986 11.41 -15.30 11.75
CA ALA A 986 9.96 -15.25 11.60
C ALA A 986 9.49 -14.78 10.21
N MET A 987 10.35 -14.05 9.48
CA MET A 987 10.10 -13.62 8.10
C MET A 987 10.57 -14.63 7.06
N GLY A 988 11.15 -15.76 7.48
CA GLY A 988 11.65 -16.86 6.65
C GLY A 988 13.03 -16.60 6.04
N TRP A 989 13.79 -15.65 6.59
CA TRP A 989 15.02 -15.12 5.97
C TRP A 989 16.30 -15.51 6.74
N ALA A 990 16.15 -16.17 7.88
CA ALA A 990 17.19 -16.90 8.57
C ALA A 990 16.68 -18.33 8.85
N PRO A 991 17.51 -19.37 8.69
CA PRO A 991 17.14 -20.74 9.06
C PRO A 991 16.95 -20.85 10.58
N ASP A 992 16.14 -21.83 11.01
CA ASP A 992 15.78 -22.10 12.42
C ASP A 992 17.02 -22.32 13.33
N ASP A 993 18.18 -22.61 12.74
CA ASP A 993 19.38 -23.07 13.44
C ASP A 993 20.53 -22.04 13.48
N ALA A 994 20.25 -20.74 13.35
CA ALA A 994 21.29 -19.70 13.42
C ALA A 994 21.66 -19.36 14.88
N GLY A 995 22.31 -20.32 15.56
CA GLY A 995 23.16 -20.08 16.72
C GLY A 995 24.54 -19.56 16.34
#